data_AF-A0A2M9CZF5-F1
#
_entry.id   AF-A0A2M9CZF5-F1
#
_cell.length_a   1.000
_cell.length_b   1.000
_cell.length_c   1.000
_cell.angle_alpha   90.00
_cell.angle_beta   90.00
_cell.angle_gamma   90.00
#
_symmetry.space_group_name_H-M   'P 1'
#
loop_
_entity.id
_entity.type
_entity.pdbx_description
1 polymer ?
#
loop_
_entity_poly.entity_id
_entity_poly.type
_entity_poly.pdbx_seq_one_letter_code
_entity_poly.pdbx_strand_id
1 'polypeptide(L)'
;MAHVPTEELLERLGRARGLNARARVADAAQAFDEVLDALGAAADPAAPDAATLEHDRQTVLVRALAGRAACSLALGGTMDASGTVLDVARDHARRARRPDLEGVVAGQRGMLRVRTGDVAGALTAFDEALALLPDDDVSDQVVLRLNRGSALADAGELERAEADYAEAQELATAAGLTVYAAGALHNLGYVSYLRGDLPAALRAMDAATEITGEQPAAVALRGRAYVLFEAGLVREADAALATAVELLTAEGNEVELADVELDRAQCALGLRRLDDAARLATSAARRFARVDHQVPAVRAGVLAAEVEVERAAQADDPARWDALLAAVQGLVAQAVRLDPRTARSLRVHAELVEAEAYLASGRAEAAQERVRALRPRTRSESLQVRVRLELACARLAFDAGDRRTALRAVRRGQRLLAQHRGHLGSVEGVTASARHGVHLGRLDVERAFDAGRARAVFDALERGRATFAGLGSVSPHPDPVAAGMLASARRALEEAREIGPDASPDDAARRLELVAAARRDEDAARLRSLHRAGDGGVPAPASARDVAERLRAGGSDLVVVSLAVHDGAVHAVRVGARGARLVRLAPIDEVRERVLRVRSDLAHVANGLLPVEMRRAVRASLRRSLAALDDTLLVPLDVPGALHVVARGDLLGVPWSSLPSRAGLRTSVNSWVDATLLDASSLVDPLVDGAAGGAPSDHGGVLALAGPGLRCAEEEVERVAARWPGAEVLAGDAATCAAATEGVAGRAVVHVAAHGSHEEDNPLFSSIRLADGPLFAHELEQVPLRGSVVVLSACETGAVTTRVGGEVLGLTQVLLRLGARAVVSALAPLSDAEALELMPALHESLRRTGSPEVALADALALAQDPVPLVCFAPVVR
;
A
#
# COMPACT_ATOMS: atom_id res chain seq x y z
N MET A 1 11.43 -17.03 58.05
CA MET A 1 10.93 -17.41 56.71
C MET A 1 11.69 -18.66 56.29
N ALA A 2 11.01 -19.66 55.72
CA ALA A 2 11.67 -20.88 55.24
C ALA A 2 12.66 -20.54 54.12
N HIS A 3 13.84 -21.15 54.14
CA HIS A 3 14.88 -20.93 53.13
C HIS A 3 14.41 -21.54 51.81
N VAL A 4 14.08 -20.70 50.82
CA VAL A 4 13.72 -21.18 49.47
C VAL A 4 14.96 -21.80 48.81
N PRO A 5 14.88 -23.03 48.28
CA PRO A 5 15.97 -23.67 47.54
C PRO A 5 16.46 -22.82 46.36
N THR A 6 17.76 -22.89 46.07
CA THR A 6 18.38 -22.12 44.98
C THR A 6 17.84 -22.53 43.59
N GLU A 7 17.57 -23.81 43.39
CA GLU A 7 16.96 -24.34 42.15
C GLU A 7 15.56 -23.73 41.90
N GLU A 8 14.73 -23.65 42.93
CA GLU A 8 13.40 -23.03 42.85
C GLU A 8 13.50 -21.52 42.52
N LEU A 9 14.50 -20.82 43.06
CA LEU A 9 14.74 -19.42 42.73
C LEU A 9 15.18 -19.22 41.28
N LEU A 10 16.00 -20.12 40.74
CA LEU A 10 16.42 -20.10 39.34
C LEU A 10 15.23 -20.36 38.40
N GLU A 11 14.33 -21.30 38.74
CA GLU A 11 13.10 -21.52 38.00
C GLU A 11 12.18 -20.29 38.01
N ARG A 12 11.99 -19.67 39.19
CA ARG A 12 11.19 -18.44 39.31
C ARG A 12 11.79 -17.28 38.51
N LEU A 13 13.11 -17.11 38.54
CA LEU A 13 13.82 -16.13 37.70
C LEU A 13 13.62 -16.44 36.21
N GLY A 14 13.74 -17.70 35.81
CA GLY A 14 13.49 -18.15 34.43
C GLY A 14 12.08 -17.81 33.97
N ARG A 15 11.07 -18.03 34.82
CA ARG A 15 9.68 -17.63 34.57
C ARG A 15 9.53 -16.12 34.43
N ALA A 16 10.11 -15.33 35.33
CA ALA A 16 10.04 -13.86 35.29
C ALA A 16 10.69 -13.32 34.00
N ARG A 17 11.86 -13.84 33.62
CA ARG A 17 12.54 -13.52 32.36
C ARG A 17 11.72 -13.93 31.13
N GLY A 18 11.09 -15.11 31.16
CA GLY A 18 10.22 -15.58 30.09
C GLY A 18 8.97 -14.71 29.88
N LEU A 19 8.36 -14.24 30.98
CA LEU A 19 7.26 -13.27 30.92
C LEU A 19 7.73 -11.94 30.32
N ASN A 20 8.89 -11.44 30.75
CA ASN A 20 9.46 -10.21 30.21
C ASN A 20 9.79 -10.33 28.71
N ALA A 21 10.35 -11.47 28.29
CA ALA A 21 10.66 -11.76 26.88
C ALA A 21 9.41 -11.81 25.99
N ARG A 22 8.25 -12.19 26.54
CA ARG A 22 6.94 -12.18 25.87
C ARG A 22 6.20 -10.84 26.03
N ALA A 23 6.90 -9.79 26.46
CA ALA A 23 6.34 -8.45 26.70
C ALA A 23 5.18 -8.41 27.72
N ARG A 24 5.09 -9.38 28.63
CA ARG A 24 4.13 -9.40 29.74
C ARG A 24 4.67 -8.64 30.94
N VAL A 25 4.81 -7.33 30.79
CA VAL A 25 5.63 -6.48 31.67
C VAL A 25 5.08 -6.42 33.10
N ALA A 26 3.76 -6.34 33.28
CA ALA A 26 3.15 -6.29 34.60
C ALA A 26 3.36 -7.61 35.37
N ASP A 27 3.11 -8.75 34.71
CA ASP A 27 3.33 -10.07 35.30
C ASP A 27 4.82 -10.34 35.56
N ALA A 28 5.69 -9.87 34.67
CA ALA A 28 7.14 -9.98 34.86
C ALA A 28 7.60 -9.16 36.07
N ALA A 29 7.10 -7.93 36.24
CA ALA A 29 7.42 -7.10 37.40
C ALA A 29 7.02 -7.80 38.70
N GLN A 30 5.80 -8.34 38.76
CA GLN A 30 5.32 -9.11 39.91
C GLN A 30 6.20 -10.35 40.14
N ALA A 31 6.54 -11.10 39.09
CA ALA A 31 7.37 -12.29 39.22
C ALA A 31 8.81 -11.96 39.68
N PHE A 32 9.37 -10.81 39.28
CA PHE A 32 10.65 -10.33 39.81
C PHE A 32 10.54 -9.92 41.28
N ASP A 33 9.45 -9.24 41.67
CA ASP A 33 9.20 -8.89 43.08
C ASP A 33 9.06 -10.16 43.94
N GLU A 34 8.35 -11.19 43.46
CA GLU A 34 8.25 -12.50 44.13
C GLU A 34 9.62 -13.19 44.32
N VAL A 35 10.54 -13.02 43.36
CA VAL A 35 11.92 -13.52 43.46
C VAL A 35 12.72 -12.74 44.50
N LEU A 36 12.61 -11.41 44.50
CA LEU A 36 13.30 -10.54 45.45
C LEU A 36 12.78 -10.76 46.88
N ASP A 37 11.47 -10.91 47.06
CA ASP A 37 10.84 -11.22 48.34
C ASP A 37 11.28 -12.58 48.90
N ALA A 38 11.44 -13.58 48.01
CA ALA A 38 11.94 -14.91 48.38
C ALA A 38 13.43 -14.92 48.77
N LEU A 39 14.21 -13.94 48.29
CA LEU A 39 15.59 -13.70 48.71
C LEU A 39 15.67 -12.97 50.08
N GLY A 40 14.62 -12.27 50.49
CA GLY A 40 14.50 -11.64 51.80
C GLY A 40 15.54 -10.55 52.06
N ALA A 41 16.14 -10.52 53.26
CA ALA A 41 17.12 -9.49 53.66
C ALA A 41 18.36 -9.40 52.75
N ALA A 42 18.63 -10.42 51.92
CA ALA A 42 19.70 -10.40 50.93
C ALA A 42 19.45 -9.39 49.79
N ALA A 43 18.22 -8.93 49.59
CA ALA A 43 17.84 -7.90 48.63
C ALA A 43 17.98 -6.46 49.18
N ASP A 44 18.28 -6.29 50.47
CA ASP A 44 18.51 -4.97 51.08
C ASP A 44 19.86 -4.38 50.65
N PRO A 45 19.92 -3.16 50.06
CA PRO A 45 21.16 -2.49 49.67
C PRO A 45 22.18 -2.37 50.81
N ALA A 46 21.70 -2.28 52.05
CA ALA A 46 22.49 -2.12 53.27
C ALA A 46 22.91 -3.46 53.92
N ALA A 47 22.52 -4.60 53.37
CA ALA A 47 22.86 -5.90 53.92
C ALA A 47 24.40 -6.13 53.88
N PRO A 48 25.04 -6.38 55.04
CA PRO A 48 26.49 -6.57 55.12
C PRO A 48 27.00 -7.87 54.47
N ASP A 49 26.09 -8.79 54.08
CA ASP A 49 26.36 -10.18 53.70
C ASP A 49 26.19 -10.51 52.20
N ALA A 50 26.14 -9.53 51.30
CA ALA A 50 26.04 -9.81 49.85
C ALA A 50 27.21 -10.67 49.30
N ALA A 51 28.39 -10.56 49.90
CA ALA A 51 29.58 -11.33 49.53
C ALA A 51 29.59 -12.77 50.05
N THR A 52 28.69 -13.13 50.98
CA THR A 52 28.57 -14.48 51.57
C THR A 52 27.44 -15.32 50.96
N LEU A 53 26.68 -14.77 50.00
CA LEU A 53 25.70 -15.51 49.20
C LEU A 53 26.38 -16.55 48.29
N GLU A 54 25.74 -17.71 48.15
CA GLU A 54 26.09 -18.71 47.14
C GLU A 54 26.03 -18.12 45.72
N HIS A 55 26.92 -18.59 44.84
CA HIS A 55 27.12 -18.09 43.48
C HIS A 55 25.81 -17.89 42.70
N ASP A 56 24.94 -18.90 42.72
CA ASP A 56 23.67 -18.89 42.00
C ASP A 56 22.66 -17.90 42.60
N ARG A 57 22.68 -17.70 43.92
CA ARG A 57 21.80 -16.74 44.59
C ARG A 57 22.20 -15.30 44.29
N GLN A 58 23.51 -15.03 44.12
CA GLN A 58 24.00 -13.72 43.64
C GLN A 58 23.51 -13.47 42.22
N THR A 59 23.59 -14.48 41.36
CA THR A 59 23.07 -14.44 40.00
C THR A 59 21.56 -14.14 39.98
N VAL A 60 20.78 -14.80 40.83
CA VAL A 60 19.33 -14.52 40.96
C VAL A 60 19.09 -13.08 41.39
N LEU A 61 19.75 -12.61 42.44
CA LEU A 61 19.56 -11.26 42.98
C LEU A 61 19.84 -10.18 41.92
N VAL A 62 21.00 -10.21 41.29
CA VAL A 62 21.39 -9.17 40.33
C VAL A 62 20.50 -9.18 39.10
N ARG A 63 20.19 -10.37 38.56
CA ARG A 63 19.31 -10.50 37.38
C ARG A 63 17.86 -10.09 37.70
N ALA A 64 17.37 -10.37 38.92
CA ALA A 64 16.04 -9.93 39.35
C ALA A 64 15.95 -8.41 39.53
N LEU A 65 16.95 -7.78 40.17
CA LEU A 65 17.02 -6.31 40.29
C LEU A 65 17.09 -5.63 38.92
N ALA A 66 17.93 -6.17 38.02
CA ALA A 66 18.09 -5.67 36.67
C ALA A 66 16.78 -5.78 35.85
N GLY A 67 16.11 -6.93 35.91
CA GLY A 67 14.81 -7.15 35.28
C GLY A 67 13.72 -6.26 35.86
N ARG A 68 13.68 -6.11 37.18
CA ARG A 68 12.71 -5.25 37.88
C ARG A 68 12.86 -3.78 37.53
N ALA A 69 14.10 -3.29 37.38
CA ALA A 69 14.38 -1.94 36.91
C ALA A 69 13.85 -1.71 35.48
N ALA A 70 14.04 -2.68 34.59
CA ALA A 70 13.50 -2.61 33.23
C ALA A 70 11.97 -2.55 33.20
N CYS A 71 11.29 -3.41 33.97
CA CYS A 71 9.81 -3.40 34.05
C CYS A 71 9.28 -2.12 34.70
N SER A 72 9.97 -1.59 35.72
CA SER A 72 9.54 -0.35 36.41
C SER A 72 9.41 0.82 35.46
N LEU A 73 10.33 0.94 34.50
CA LEU A 73 10.30 2.03 33.54
C LEU A 73 9.19 1.85 32.50
N ALA A 74 8.96 0.63 32.03
CA ALA A 74 7.86 0.33 31.10
C ALA A 74 6.47 0.58 31.73
N LEU A 75 6.33 0.38 33.04
CA LEU A 75 5.12 0.67 33.82
C LEU A 75 5.00 2.14 34.27
N GLY A 76 5.80 3.05 33.69
CA GLY A 76 5.70 4.50 33.94
C GLY A 76 6.49 5.03 35.14
N GLY A 77 7.42 4.24 35.69
CA GLY A 77 8.40 4.71 36.68
C GLY A 77 9.42 5.68 36.09
N THR A 78 10.17 6.38 36.95
CA THR A 78 11.18 7.36 36.50
C THR A 78 12.52 6.70 36.16
N MET A 79 13.28 7.36 35.28
CA MET A 79 14.64 6.95 34.92
C MET A 79 15.57 6.92 36.13
N ASP A 80 15.48 7.92 37.02
CA ASP A 80 16.30 8.02 38.22
C ASP A 80 16.05 6.87 39.20
N ALA A 81 14.78 6.49 39.40
CA ALA A 81 14.43 5.37 40.25
C ALA A 81 14.99 4.05 39.68
N SER A 82 14.85 3.85 38.37
CA SER A 82 15.39 2.66 37.68
C SER A 82 16.93 2.63 37.74
N GLY A 83 17.57 3.79 37.55
CA GLY A 83 19.02 3.94 37.67
C GLY A 83 19.53 3.62 39.08
N THR A 84 18.79 4.00 40.12
CA THR A 84 19.12 3.71 41.51
C THR A 84 19.08 2.21 41.79
N VAL A 85 18.08 1.48 41.28
CA VAL A 85 18.00 0.02 41.38
C VAL A 85 19.18 -0.66 40.67
N LEU A 86 19.57 -0.16 39.49
CA LEU A 86 20.74 -0.67 38.77
C LEU A 86 22.06 -0.38 39.49
N ASP A 87 22.17 0.75 40.21
CA ASP A 87 23.35 1.04 41.02
C ASP A 87 23.49 0.07 42.19
N VAL A 88 22.38 -0.26 42.86
CA VAL A 88 22.34 -1.33 43.88
C VAL A 88 22.78 -2.66 43.28
N ALA A 89 22.21 -3.06 42.14
CA ALA A 89 22.55 -4.31 41.46
C ALA A 89 24.04 -4.38 41.09
N ARG A 90 24.62 -3.28 40.59
CA ARG A 90 26.05 -3.19 40.28
C ARG A 90 26.92 -3.32 41.52
N ASP A 91 26.53 -2.69 42.63
CA ASP A 91 27.28 -2.77 43.89
C ASP A 91 27.28 -4.20 44.47
N HIS A 92 26.18 -4.95 44.28
CA HIS A 92 26.16 -6.39 44.59
C HIS A 92 27.12 -7.18 43.70
N ALA A 93 27.08 -6.98 42.37
CA ALA A 93 27.97 -7.65 41.42
C ALA A 93 29.47 -7.38 41.72
N ARG A 94 29.82 -6.13 42.01
CA ARG A 94 31.19 -5.71 42.36
C ARG A 94 31.69 -6.32 43.66
N ARG A 95 30.87 -6.29 44.72
CA ARG A 95 31.21 -6.90 46.02
C ARG A 95 31.41 -8.42 45.87
N ALA A 96 30.62 -9.06 45.01
CA ALA A 96 30.73 -10.46 44.66
C ALA A 96 31.88 -10.80 43.69
N ARG A 97 32.56 -9.79 43.09
CA ARG A 97 33.58 -9.94 42.05
C ARG A 97 33.09 -10.76 40.85
N ARG A 98 31.87 -10.44 40.37
CA ARG A 98 31.18 -11.10 39.26
C ARG A 98 31.13 -10.19 38.02
N PRO A 99 32.19 -10.17 37.20
CA PRO A 99 32.25 -9.30 36.01
C PRO A 99 31.13 -9.60 35.01
N ASP A 100 30.70 -10.85 34.90
CA ASP A 100 29.55 -11.30 34.11
C ASP A 100 28.25 -10.59 34.53
N LEU A 101 28.00 -10.48 35.85
CA LEU A 101 26.85 -9.77 36.39
C LEU A 101 26.98 -8.24 36.28
N GLU A 102 28.21 -7.71 36.34
CA GLU A 102 28.45 -6.30 36.00
C GLU A 102 28.10 -6.03 34.53
N GLY A 103 28.38 -6.97 33.63
CA GLY A 103 27.96 -6.92 32.22
C GLY A 103 26.44 -6.85 32.05
N VAL A 104 25.68 -7.69 32.75
CA VAL A 104 24.20 -7.64 32.73
C VAL A 104 23.68 -6.26 33.14
N VAL A 105 24.24 -5.68 34.20
CA VAL A 105 23.82 -4.36 34.70
C VAL A 105 24.25 -3.24 33.74
N ALA A 106 25.44 -3.34 33.14
CA ALA A 106 25.92 -2.41 32.11
C ALA A 106 24.99 -2.42 30.90
N GLY A 107 24.51 -3.59 30.49
CA GLY A 107 23.50 -3.75 29.44
C GLY A 107 22.20 -3.00 29.73
N GLN A 108 21.64 -3.15 30.93
CA GLN A 108 20.42 -2.43 31.32
C GLN A 108 20.64 -0.92 31.41
N ARG A 109 21.83 -0.48 31.88
CA ARG A 109 22.23 0.94 31.83
C ARG A 109 22.33 1.44 30.39
N GLY A 110 22.82 0.62 29.47
CA GLY A 110 22.82 0.90 28.04
C GLY A 110 21.41 1.19 27.52
N MET A 111 20.44 0.33 27.87
CA MET A 111 19.03 0.54 27.51
C MET A 111 18.44 1.83 28.10
N LEU A 112 18.76 2.16 29.36
CA LEU A 112 18.35 3.45 29.94
C LEU A 112 18.91 4.64 29.14
N ARG A 113 20.18 4.56 28.72
CA ARG A 113 20.82 5.61 27.91
C ARG A 113 20.21 5.75 26.52
N VAL A 114 19.80 4.66 25.88
CA VAL A 114 19.03 4.71 24.62
C VAL A 114 17.77 5.55 24.83
N ARG A 115 17.03 5.32 25.92
CA ARG A 115 15.79 6.06 26.23
C ARG A 115 16.04 7.54 26.54
N THR A 116 17.17 7.90 27.16
CA THR A 116 17.55 9.31 27.35
C THR A 116 18.16 9.95 26.11
N GLY A 117 18.36 9.20 25.02
CA GLY A 117 18.96 9.68 23.78
C GLY A 117 20.49 9.73 23.76
N ASP A 118 21.18 9.20 24.79
CA ASP A 118 22.65 9.06 24.85
C ASP A 118 23.08 7.77 24.14
N VAL A 119 22.98 7.74 22.83
CA VAL A 119 23.31 6.53 22.05
C VAL A 119 24.81 6.20 22.11
N ALA A 120 25.69 7.21 22.18
CA ALA A 120 27.12 6.96 22.29
C ALA A 120 27.48 6.24 23.60
N GLY A 121 26.93 6.71 24.72
CA GLY A 121 27.09 6.07 26.02
C GLY A 121 26.36 4.73 26.10
N ALA A 122 25.25 4.55 25.38
CA ALA A 122 24.56 3.26 25.28
C ALA A 122 25.41 2.21 24.55
N LEU A 123 25.93 2.54 23.37
CA LEU A 123 26.81 1.65 22.59
C LEU A 123 28.06 1.26 23.38
N THR A 124 28.69 2.23 24.07
CA THR A 124 29.83 1.95 24.94
C THR A 124 29.46 0.96 26.05
N ALA A 125 28.28 1.12 26.67
CA ALA A 125 27.81 0.21 27.72
C ALA A 125 27.48 -1.18 27.19
N PHE A 126 26.95 -1.29 25.97
CA PHE A 126 26.70 -2.58 25.33
C PHE A 126 28.00 -3.29 24.93
N ASP A 127 28.99 -2.55 24.42
CA ASP A 127 30.31 -3.09 24.09
C ASP A 127 31.03 -3.60 25.36
N GLU A 128 30.98 -2.82 26.45
CA GLU A 128 31.48 -3.24 27.77
C GLU A 128 30.74 -4.49 28.27
N ALA A 129 29.41 -4.52 28.18
CA ALA A 129 28.60 -5.64 28.61
C ALA A 129 28.93 -6.93 27.84
N LEU A 130 29.07 -6.86 26.52
CA LEU A 130 29.42 -8.01 25.68
C LEU A 130 30.86 -8.49 25.92
N ALA A 131 31.79 -7.61 26.27
CA ALA A 131 33.17 -8.00 26.60
C ALA A 131 33.30 -8.70 27.97
N LEU A 132 32.34 -8.47 28.88
CA LEU A 132 32.33 -9.04 30.23
C LEU A 132 31.53 -10.35 30.33
N LEU A 133 30.67 -10.64 29.36
CA LEU A 133 29.84 -11.84 29.39
C LEU A 133 30.60 -13.08 28.91
N PRO A 134 30.41 -14.23 29.57
CA PRO A 134 30.92 -15.53 29.10
C PRO A 134 30.29 -15.96 27.77
N ASP A 135 31.06 -16.68 26.94
CA ASP A 135 30.60 -17.24 25.66
C ASP A 135 29.46 -18.28 25.83
N ASP A 136 29.31 -18.89 27.00
CA ASP A 136 28.26 -19.86 27.34
C ASP A 136 26.97 -19.23 27.89
N ASP A 137 26.97 -17.94 28.25
CA ASP A 137 25.78 -17.18 28.69
C ASP A 137 24.91 -16.73 27.50
N VAL A 138 24.45 -17.69 26.69
CA VAL A 138 23.81 -17.45 25.38
C VAL A 138 22.61 -16.50 25.46
N SER A 139 21.75 -16.62 26.49
CA SER A 139 20.56 -15.77 26.58
C SER A 139 20.89 -14.28 26.79
N ASP A 140 21.89 -13.97 27.61
CA ASP A 140 22.26 -12.57 27.89
C ASP A 140 23.01 -11.97 26.69
N GLN A 141 23.85 -12.77 26.04
CA GLN A 141 24.50 -12.44 24.78
C GLN A 141 23.52 -12.09 23.66
N VAL A 142 22.46 -12.89 23.48
CA VAL A 142 21.40 -12.64 22.49
C VAL A 142 20.67 -11.33 22.82
N VAL A 143 20.24 -11.13 24.07
CA VAL A 143 19.52 -9.92 24.48
C VAL A 143 20.36 -8.66 24.26
N LEU A 144 21.65 -8.69 24.58
CA LEU A 144 22.53 -7.54 24.38
C LEU A 144 22.77 -7.23 22.91
N ARG A 145 22.96 -8.25 22.06
CA ARG A 145 23.10 -8.03 20.62
C ARG A 145 21.82 -7.46 20.02
N LEU A 146 20.64 -7.92 20.44
CA LEU A 146 19.36 -7.31 20.05
C LEU A 146 19.28 -5.83 20.46
N ASN A 147 19.65 -5.52 21.70
CA ASN A 147 19.59 -4.15 22.21
C ASN A 147 20.62 -3.22 21.55
N ARG A 148 21.86 -3.70 21.35
CA ARG A 148 22.92 -2.96 20.67
C ARG A 148 22.58 -2.76 19.20
N GLY A 149 22.09 -3.80 18.54
CA GLY A 149 21.57 -3.73 17.16
C GLY A 149 20.49 -2.67 17.01
N SER A 150 19.57 -2.55 17.99
CA SER A 150 18.53 -1.50 17.98
C SER A 150 19.13 -0.10 18.05
N ALA A 151 20.06 0.11 18.98
CA ALA A 151 20.75 1.40 19.12
C ALA A 151 21.60 1.75 17.87
N LEU A 152 22.22 0.75 17.24
CA LEU A 152 22.97 0.91 16.00
C LEU A 152 22.04 1.26 14.82
N ALA A 153 20.88 0.60 14.72
CA ALA A 153 19.88 0.90 13.71
C ALA A 153 19.35 2.34 13.84
N ASP A 154 19.04 2.78 15.06
CA ASP A 154 18.62 4.16 15.35
C ASP A 154 19.72 5.18 15.04
N ALA A 155 20.99 4.80 15.20
CA ALA A 155 22.14 5.62 14.81
C ALA A 155 22.42 5.63 13.28
N GLY A 156 21.75 4.77 12.52
CA GLY A 156 21.98 4.58 11.08
C GLY A 156 23.20 3.71 10.73
N GLU A 157 23.80 3.00 11.70
CA GLU A 157 24.90 2.05 11.49
C GLU A 157 24.38 0.67 11.08
N LEU A 158 23.69 0.62 9.93
CA LEU A 158 22.87 -0.52 9.52
C LEU A 158 23.65 -1.82 9.32
N GLU A 159 24.89 -1.76 8.83
CA GLU A 159 25.73 -2.95 8.62
C GLU A 159 26.11 -3.61 9.96
N ARG A 160 26.41 -2.81 10.98
CA ARG A 160 26.72 -3.32 12.32
C ARG A 160 25.46 -3.84 13.01
N ALA A 161 24.34 -3.14 12.85
CA ALA A 161 23.06 -3.59 13.39
C ALA A 161 22.65 -4.96 12.81
N GLU A 162 22.80 -5.12 11.49
CA GLU A 162 22.54 -6.40 10.80
C GLU A 162 23.44 -7.52 11.31
N ALA A 163 24.74 -7.26 11.49
CA ALA A 163 25.67 -8.24 12.04
C ALA A 163 25.24 -8.72 13.44
N ASP A 164 24.86 -7.78 14.32
CA ASP A 164 24.38 -8.11 15.67
C ASP A 164 23.09 -8.94 15.63
N TYR A 165 22.14 -8.57 14.77
CA TYR A 165 20.88 -9.31 14.66
C TYR A 165 21.07 -10.70 14.04
N ALA A 166 21.93 -10.84 13.03
CA ALA A 166 22.24 -12.14 12.42
C ALA A 166 22.90 -13.07 13.44
N GLU A 167 23.90 -12.60 14.18
CA GLU A 167 24.56 -13.38 15.22
C GLU A 167 23.60 -13.73 16.36
N ALA A 168 22.75 -12.79 16.78
CA ALA A 168 21.70 -13.05 17.78
C ALA A 168 20.70 -14.12 17.30
N GLN A 169 20.32 -14.10 16.02
CA GLN A 169 19.42 -15.09 15.43
C GLN A 169 20.06 -16.49 15.43
N GLU A 170 21.32 -16.60 15.00
CA GLU A 170 22.05 -17.87 14.95
C GLU A 170 22.20 -18.47 16.34
N LEU A 171 22.66 -17.68 17.32
CA LEU A 171 22.82 -18.09 18.71
C LEU A 171 21.48 -18.52 19.34
N ALA A 172 20.43 -17.71 19.14
CA ALA A 172 19.10 -18.02 19.69
C ALA A 172 18.52 -19.30 19.08
N THR A 173 18.70 -19.50 17.78
CA THR A 173 18.22 -20.70 17.07
C THR A 173 18.96 -21.95 17.57
N ALA A 174 20.29 -21.88 17.68
CA ALA A 174 21.10 -23.00 18.19
C ALA A 174 20.75 -23.38 19.64
N ALA A 175 20.38 -22.39 20.47
CA ALA A 175 19.99 -22.60 21.86
C ALA A 175 18.49 -22.91 22.07
N GLY A 176 17.68 -23.01 21.02
CA GLY A 176 16.24 -23.26 21.14
C GLY A 176 15.44 -22.11 21.75
N LEU A 177 15.97 -20.88 21.69
CA LEU A 177 15.37 -19.66 22.23
C LEU A 177 14.41 -19.02 21.21
N THR A 178 13.30 -19.70 20.91
CA THR A 178 12.37 -19.38 19.80
C THR A 178 11.92 -17.91 19.77
N VAL A 179 11.54 -17.33 20.92
CA VAL A 179 11.06 -15.93 20.99
C VAL A 179 12.16 -14.93 20.59
N TYR A 180 13.41 -15.18 21.01
CA TYR A 180 14.52 -14.30 20.67
C TYR A 180 14.99 -14.49 19.22
N ALA A 181 14.95 -15.73 18.69
CA ALA A 181 15.22 -15.99 17.28
C ALA A 181 14.21 -15.26 16.37
N ALA A 182 12.93 -15.29 16.73
CA ALA A 182 11.89 -14.52 16.05
C ALA A 182 12.13 -13.01 16.17
N GLY A 183 12.45 -12.49 17.36
CA GLY A 183 12.77 -11.08 17.57
C GLY A 183 13.96 -10.60 16.73
N ALA A 184 15.02 -11.41 16.63
CA ALA A 184 16.18 -11.13 15.79
C ALA A 184 15.82 -11.07 14.30
N LEU A 185 15.02 -12.03 13.82
CA LEU A 185 14.57 -12.06 12.43
C LEU A 185 13.64 -10.87 12.10
N HIS A 186 12.77 -10.48 13.03
CA HIS A 186 11.95 -9.28 12.89
C HIS A 186 12.83 -8.04 12.73
N ASN A 187 13.88 -7.92 13.54
CA ASN A 187 14.80 -6.79 13.49
C ASN A 187 15.67 -6.76 12.22
N LEU A 188 16.05 -7.91 11.67
CA LEU A 188 16.63 -8.00 10.32
C LEU A 188 15.66 -7.49 9.25
N GLY A 189 14.36 -7.77 9.41
CA GLY A 189 13.30 -7.17 8.61
C GLY A 189 13.26 -5.65 8.74
N TYR A 190 13.38 -5.13 9.96
CA TYR A 190 13.43 -3.67 10.19
C TYR A 190 14.66 -3.01 9.53
N VAL A 191 15.83 -3.67 9.53
CA VAL A 191 17.01 -3.18 8.78
C VAL A 191 16.75 -3.15 7.28
N SER A 192 16.07 -4.17 6.74
CA SER A 192 15.67 -4.20 5.32
C SER A 192 14.74 -3.03 4.97
N TYR A 193 13.81 -2.71 5.87
CA TYR A 193 12.95 -1.52 5.75
C TYR A 193 13.76 -0.22 5.72
N LEU A 194 14.73 -0.04 6.64
CA LEU A 194 15.59 1.15 6.68
C LEU A 194 16.44 1.31 5.41
N ARG A 195 16.76 0.21 4.72
CA ARG A 195 17.42 0.21 3.40
C ARG A 195 16.47 0.47 2.23
N GLY A 196 15.16 0.48 2.47
CA GLY A 196 14.12 0.70 1.46
C GLY A 196 13.63 -0.58 0.76
N ASP A 197 14.03 -1.77 1.22
CA ASP A 197 13.53 -3.06 0.73
C ASP A 197 12.31 -3.50 1.56
N LEU A 198 11.17 -2.88 1.26
CA LEU A 198 9.89 -3.18 1.93
C LEU A 198 9.46 -4.64 1.75
N PRO A 199 9.61 -5.25 0.55
CA PRO A 199 9.29 -6.66 0.37
C PRO A 199 10.13 -7.60 1.24
N ALA A 200 11.45 -7.39 1.34
CA ALA A 200 12.29 -8.19 2.23
C ALA A 200 11.94 -7.99 3.71
N ALA A 201 11.61 -6.75 4.10
CA ALA A 201 11.17 -6.46 5.46
C ALA A 201 9.92 -7.26 5.83
N LEU A 202 8.87 -7.23 5.00
CA LEU A 202 7.63 -7.98 5.25
C LEU A 202 7.87 -9.50 5.30
N ARG A 203 8.70 -10.05 4.39
CA ARG A 203 9.06 -11.48 4.41
C ARG A 203 9.69 -11.89 5.76
N ALA A 204 10.66 -11.12 6.24
CA ALA A 204 11.34 -11.42 7.49
C ALA A 204 10.41 -11.25 8.71
N MET A 205 9.58 -10.21 8.74
CA MET A 205 8.63 -9.98 9.83
C MET A 205 7.53 -11.06 9.88
N ASP A 206 7.07 -11.55 8.74
CA ASP A 206 6.08 -12.62 8.68
C ASP A 206 6.70 -13.97 9.06
N ALA A 207 7.91 -14.27 8.57
CA ALA A 207 8.65 -15.47 8.97
C ALA A 207 8.95 -15.48 10.48
N ALA A 208 9.23 -14.32 11.09
CA ALA A 208 9.38 -14.19 12.54
C ALA A 208 8.10 -14.57 13.31
N THR A 209 6.93 -14.21 12.76
CA THR A 209 5.63 -14.58 13.36
C THR A 209 5.37 -16.09 13.23
N GLU A 210 5.75 -16.69 12.10
CA GLU A 210 5.59 -18.14 11.88
C GLU A 210 6.45 -18.98 12.84
N ILE A 211 7.64 -18.49 13.23
CA ILE A 211 8.54 -19.19 14.18
C ILE A 211 7.90 -19.38 15.55
N THR A 212 7.16 -18.39 16.06
CA THR A 212 6.53 -18.49 17.39
C THR A 212 5.18 -19.20 17.34
N GLY A 213 4.45 -19.09 16.22
CA GLY A 213 3.06 -19.56 16.12
C GLY A 213 2.08 -18.81 17.04
N GLU A 214 2.53 -17.71 17.65
CA GLU A 214 1.78 -16.87 18.57
C GLU A 214 1.36 -15.56 17.88
N GLN A 215 0.35 -14.89 18.44
CA GLN A 215 0.00 -13.54 18.00
C GLN A 215 1.22 -12.61 18.13
N PRO A 216 1.53 -11.78 17.11
CA PRO A 216 2.66 -10.85 17.20
C PRO A 216 2.54 -9.93 18.41
N ALA A 217 3.64 -9.76 19.15
CA ALA A 217 3.72 -8.77 20.21
C ALA A 217 3.52 -7.35 19.67
N ALA A 218 3.12 -6.42 20.53
CA ALA A 218 2.86 -5.03 20.16
C ALA A 218 4.03 -4.35 19.41
N VAL A 219 5.27 -4.62 19.83
CA VAL A 219 6.48 -4.13 19.17
C VAL A 219 6.59 -4.64 17.72
N ALA A 220 6.29 -5.91 17.47
CA ALA A 220 6.32 -6.48 16.14
C ALA A 220 5.22 -5.89 15.23
N LEU A 221 4.02 -5.67 15.78
CA LEU A 221 2.93 -4.99 15.08
C LEU A 221 3.30 -3.56 14.70
N ARG A 222 3.97 -2.83 15.61
CA ARG A 222 4.48 -1.48 15.36
C ARG A 222 5.53 -1.48 14.24
N GLY A 223 6.51 -2.38 14.29
CA GLY A 223 7.53 -2.51 13.25
C GLY A 223 6.91 -2.79 11.87
N ARG A 224 5.93 -3.70 11.81
CA ARG A 224 5.17 -3.99 10.58
C ARG A 224 4.38 -2.77 10.09
N ALA A 225 3.79 -1.99 10.99
CA ALA A 225 3.03 -0.79 10.63
C ALA A 225 3.90 0.26 9.92
N TYR A 226 5.19 0.38 10.25
CA TYR A 226 6.10 1.26 9.51
C TYR A 226 6.27 0.84 8.05
N VAL A 227 6.44 -0.46 7.82
CA VAL A 227 6.59 -1.00 6.46
C VAL A 227 5.30 -0.80 5.64
N LEU A 228 4.15 -1.07 6.25
CA LEU A 228 2.83 -0.85 5.63
C LEU A 228 2.55 0.63 5.33
N PHE A 229 2.91 1.53 6.25
CA PHE A 229 2.75 2.97 6.07
C PHE A 229 3.61 3.48 4.90
N GLU A 230 4.88 3.10 4.82
CA GLU A 230 5.75 3.48 3.71
C GLU A 230 5.29 2.85 2.38
N ALA A 231 4.72 1.64 2.38
CA ALA A 231 4.08 1.05 1.20
C ALA A 231 2.80 1.78 0.75
N GLY A 232 2.27 2.71 1.57
CA GLY A 232 1.03 3.46 1.30
C GLY A 232 -0.26 2.79 1.84
N LEU A 233 -0.14 1.65 2.52
CA LEU A 233 -1.22 0.87 3.14
C LEU A 233 -1.54 1.39 4.55
N VAL A 234 -1.95 2.66 4.62
CA VAL A 234 -2.09 3.39 5.90
C VAL A 234 -3.25 2.87 6.76
N ARG A 235 -4.30 2.29 6.16
CA ARG A 235 -5.41 1.69 6.92
C ARG A 235 -4.94 0.41 7.63
N GLU A 236 -4.20 -0.42 6.91
CA GLU A 236 -3.60 -1.65 7.42
C GLU A 236 -2.57 -1.35 8.51
N ALA A 237 -1.76 -0.30 8.33
CA ALA A 237 -0.85 0.20 9.36
C ALA A 237 -1.61 0.62 10.64
N ASP A 238 -2.67 1.44 10.53
CA ASP A 238 -3.48 1.85 11.68
C ASP A 238 -4.19 0.66 12.36
N ALA A 239 -4.63 -0.34 11.60
CA ALA A 239 -5.25 -1.56 12.15
C ALA A 239 -4.25 -2.41 12.95
N ALA A 240 -3.03 -2.59 12.44
CA ALA A 240 -1.96 -3.26 13.18
C ALA A 240 -1.62 -2.52 14.47
N LEU A 241 -1.53 -1.19 14.42
CA LEU A 241 -1.29 -0.35 15.59
C LEU A 241 -2.48 -0.35 16.57
N ALA A 242 -3.72 -0.43 16.10
CA ALA A 242 -4.89 -0.54 16.97
C ALA A 242 -4.86 -1.84 17.78
N THR A 243 -4.47 -2.95 17.15
CA THR A 243 -4.24 -4.23 17.86
C THR A 243 -3.11 -4.08 18.89
N ALA A 244 -2.03 -3.39 18.55
CA ALA A 244 -0.95 -3.10 19.49
C ALA A 244 -1.42 -2.28 20.70
N VAL A 245 -2.33 -1.31 20.52
CA VAL A 245 -2.94 -0.55 21.62
C VAL A 245 -3.70 -1.46 22.58
N GLU A 246 -4.49 -2.41 22.07
CA GLU A 246 -5.26 -3.35 22.90
C GLU A 246 -4.32 -4.20 23.77
N LEU A 247 -3.26 -4.75 23.18
CA LEU A 247 -2.25 -5.54 23.89
C LEU A 247 -1.53 -4.71 24.96
N LEU A 248 -1.06 -3.50 24.61
CA LEU A 248 -0.32 -2.64 25.55
C LEU A 248 -1.19 -2.10 26.68
N THR A 249 -2.48 -1.85 26.40
CA THR A 249 -3.45 -1.42 27.43
C THR A 249 -3.71 -2.53 28.43
N ALA A 250 -3.84 -3.78 27.97
CA ALA A 250 -4.03 -4.93 28.85
C ALA A 250 -2.80 -5.16 29.77
N GLU A 251 -1.59 -4.88 29.27
CA GLU A 251 -0.33 -5.03 30.01
C GLU A 251 0.09 -3.81 30.84
N GLY A 252 -0.61 -2.67 30.71
CA GLY A 252 -0.28 -1.43 31.41
C GLY A 252 1.05 -0.77 30.98
N ASN A 253 1.54 -1.06 29.77
CA ASN A 253 2.79 -0.50 29.25
C ASN A 253 2.58 0.91 28.68
N GLU A 254 2.58 1.90 29.57
CA GLU A 254 2.27 3.30 29.27
C GLU A 254 3.24 3.97 28.29
N VAL A 255 4.53 3.58 28.32
CA VAL A 255 5.57 4.18 27.46
C VAL A 255 5.41 3.73 26.01
N GLU A 256 5.30 2.42 25.78
CA GLU A 256 5.08 1.89 24.44
C GLU A 256 3.70 2.26 23.89
N LEU A 257 2.69 2.39 24.76
CA LEU A 257 1.38 2.87 24.35
C LEU A 257 1.46 4.30 23.78
N ALA A 258 2.27 5.19 24.37
CA ALA A 258 2.49 6.54 23.85
C ALA A 258 3.16 6.53 22.47
N ASP A 259 4.11 5.62 22.27
CA ASP A 259 4.77 5.39 20.98
C ASP A 259 3.78 4.94 19.89
N VAL A 260 2.94 3.96 20.20
CA VAL A 260 1.92 3.45 19.26
C VAL A 260 0.85 4.51 19.01
N GLU A 261 0.40 5.26 20.03
CA GLU A 261 -0.53 6.39 19.85
C GLU A 261 0.04 7.45 18.88
N LEU A 262 1.34 7.74 18.97
CA LEU A 262 2.01 8.68 18.08
C LEU A 262 2.04 8.17 16.63
N ASP A 263 2.37 6.90 16.41
CA ASP A 263 2.38 6.31 15.07
C ASP A 263 0.95 6.21 14.48
N ARG A 264 -0.06 5.98 15.31
CA ARG A 264 -1.48 6.07 14.91
C ARG A 264 -1.89 7.49 14.56
N ALA A 265 -1.38 8.50 15.26
CA ALA A 265 -1.61 9.90 14.91
C ALA A 265 -1.06 10.21 13.51
N GLN A 266 0.11 9.65 13.16
CA GLN A 266 0.69 9.78 11.82
C GLN A 266 -0.17 9.08 10.76
N CYS A 267 -0.70 7.88 11.06
CA CYS A 267 -1.65 7.20 10.19
C CYS A 267 -2.96 7.98 10.01
N ALA A 268 -3.51 8.55 11.09
CA ALA A 268 -4.70 9.38 11.08
C ALA A 268 -4.53 10.65 10.25
N LEU A 269 -3.38 11.35 10.39
CA LEU A 269 -3.01 12.50 9.56
C LEU A 269 -2.95 12.09 8.09
N GLY A 270 -2.32 10.93 7.81
CA GLY A 270 -2.33 10.34 6.48
C GLY A 270 -3.77 10.15 5.96
N LEU A 271 -4.63 9.52 6.73
CA LEU A 271 -6.02 9.27 6.36
C LEU A 271 -6.92 10.52 6.42
N ARG A 272 -6.33 11.72 6.63
CA ARG A 272 -7.02 13.02 6.70
C ARG A 272 -8.06 13.10 7.82
N ARG A 273 -7.92 12.25 8.85
CA ARG A 273 -8.71 12.27 10.08
C ARG A 273 -8.05 13.22 11.08
N LEU A 274 -8.10 14.52 10.79
CA LEU A 274 -7.35 15.54 11.52
C LEU A 274 -7.71 15.60 13.01
N ASP A 275 -8.97 15.35 13.35
CA ASP A 275 -9.41 15.28 14.75
C ASP A 275 -8.79 14.12 15.50
N ASP A 276 -8.72 12.94 14.88
CA ASP A 276 -8.10 11.76 15.49
C ASP A 276 -6.59 11.97 15.64
N ALA A 277 -5.94 12.51 14.60
CA ALA A 277 -4.52 12.82 14.61
C ALA A 277 -4.14 13.80 15.74
N ALA A 278 -4.89 14.89 15.89
CA ALA A 278 -4.65 15.87 16.95
C ALA A 278 -4.82 15.27 18.35
N ARG A 279 -5.91 14.50 18.56
CA ARG A 279 -6.19 13.85 19.86
C ARG A 279 -5.09 12.86 20.23
N LEU A 280 -4.70 12.00 19.30
CA LEU A 280 -3.66 10.98 19.51
C LEU A 280 -2.28 11.61 19.75
N ALA A 281 -1.87 12.58 18.93
CA ALA A 281 -0.58 13.27 19.11
C ALA A 281 -0.50 14.01 20.46
N THR A 282 -1.58 14.67 20.87
CA THR A 282 -1.66 15.37 22.17
C THR A 282 -1.70 14.39 23.34
N SER A 283 -2.30 13.21 23.17
CA SER A 283 -2.25 12.13 24.16
C SER A 283 -0.83 11.63 24.35
N ALA A 284 -0.16 11.24 23.26
CA ALA A 284 1.23 10.77 23.26
C ALA A 284 2.17 11.81 23.88
N ALA A 285 2.08 13.09 23.49
CA ALA A 285 2.90 14.17 24.04
C ALA A 285 2.75 14.29 25.57
N ARG A 286 1.52 14.18 26.09
CA ARG A 286 1.26 14.23 27.54
C ARG A 286 1.82 13.01 28.27
N ARG A 287 1.75 11.81 27.67
CA ARG A 287 2.34 10.59 28.26
C ARG A 287 3.86 10.70 28.31
N PHE A 288 4.52 11.07 27.20
CA PHE A 288 5.97 11.24 27.17
C PHE A 288 6.47 12.31 28.15
N ALA A 289 5.74 13.41 28.32
CA ALA A 289 6.09 14.45 29.29
C ALA A 289 6.04 13.96 30.75
N ARG A 290 5.19 12.98 31.09
CA ARG A 290 5.11 12.41 32.46
C ARG A 290 6.30 11.53 32.81
N VAL A 291 6.91 10.89 31.82
CA VAL A 291 8.03 9.95 32.00
C VAL A 291 9.40 10.55 31.64
N ASP A 292 9.46 11.88 31.47
CA ASP A 292 10.66 12.66 31.07
C ASP A 292 11.36 12.15 29.79
N HIS A 293 10.58 11.67 28.81
CA HIS A 293 11.13 11.16 27.55
C HIS A 293 11.17 12.28 26.50
N GLN A 294 12.27 13.04 26.48
CA GLN A 294 12.36 14.31 25.75
C GLN A 294 12.25 14.18 24.22
N VAL A 295 12.96 13.23 23.59
CA VAL A 295 12.97 13.09 22.12
C VAL A 295 11.57 12.76 21.57
N PRO A 296 10.84 11.73 22.07
CA PRO A 296 9.48 11.43 21.61
C PRO A 296 8.45 12.50 22.01
N ALA A 297 8.64 13.20 23.14
CA ALA A 297 7.78 14.34 23.49
C ALA A 297 7.85 15.46 22.44
N VAL A 298 9.07 15.81 21.99
CA VAL A 298 9.26 16.79 20.91
C VAL A 298 8.71 16.25 19.59
N ARG A 299 8.92 14.97 19.26
CA ARG A 299 8.33 14.32 18.06
C ARG A 299 6.80 14.41 18.05
N ALA A 300 6.16 14.10 19.17
CA ALA A 300 4.71 14.22 19.32
C ALA A 300 4.23 15.67 19.20
N GLY A 301 4.96 16.63 19.78
CA GLY A 301 4.69 18.05 19.61
C GLY A 301 4.80 18.52 18.16
N VAL A 302 5.81 18.08 17.42
CA VAL A 302 6.00 18.38 15.99
C VAL A 302 4.84 17.83 15.16
N LEU A 303 4.40 16.59 15.41
CA LEU A 303 3.25 16.03 14.70
C LEU A 303 1.95 16.77 15.04
N ALA A 304 1.72 17.12 16.31
CA ALA A 304 0.57 17.93 16.70
C ALA A 304 0.58 19.29 16.00
N ALA A 305 1.75 19.94 15.92
CA ALA A 305 1.90 21.19 15.19
C ALA A 305 1.65 21.04 13.69
N GLU A 306 2.09 19.94 13.07
CA GLU A 306 1.78 19.64 11.66
C GLU A 306 0.27 19.54 11.42
N VAL A 307 -0.46 18.86 12.31
CA VAL A 307 -1.92 18.76 12.23
C VAL A 307 -2.57 20.15 12.32
N GLU A 308 -2.09 21.00 13.23
CA GLU A 308 -2.61 22.37 13.38
C GLU A 308 -2.27 23.28 12.19
N VAL A 309 -1.10 23.11 11.56
CA VAL A 309 -0.74 23.81 10.32
C VAL A 309 -1.70 23.43 9.20
N GLU A 310 -2.02 22.14 9.05
CA GLU A 310 -2.97 21.67 8.05
C GLU A 310 -4.40 22.20 8.31
N ARG A 311 -4.83 22.23 9.58
CA ARG A 311 -6.13 22.79 9.98
C ARG A 311 -6.22 24.30 9.72
N ALA A 312 -5.20 25.06 10.11
CA ALA A 312 -5.17 26.51 9.91
C ALA A 312 -5.17 26.86 8.41
N ALA A 313 -4.44 26.10 7.59
CA ALA A 313 -4.46 26.25 6.14
C ALA A 313 -5.83 25.94 5.52
N GLN A 314 -6.59 24.99 6.06
CA GLN A 314 -7.94 24.66 5.59
C GLN A 314 -9.00 25.68 6.03
N ALA A 315 -8.84 26.25 7.23
CA ALA A 315 -9.78 27.23 7.78
C ALA A 315 -9.59 28.65 7.21
N ASP A 316 -8.46 28.92 6.55
CA ASP A 316 -8.06 30.24 6.06
C ASP A 316 -8.19 31.33 7.16
N ASP A 317 -7.65 31.03 8.36
CA ASP A 317 -7.73 31.90 9.55
C ASP A 317 -6.38 32.57 9.83
N PRO A 318 -6.16 33.84 9.40
CA PRO A 318 -4.87 34.51 9.54
C PRO A 318 -4.47 34.79 10.99
N ALA A 319 -5.44 34.89 11.90
CA ALA A 319 -5.20 35.29 13.28
C ALA A 319 -4.45 34.22 14.09
N ARG A 320 -4.45 32.96 13.61
CA ARG A 320 -3.79 31.83 14.29
C ARG A 320 -2.32 31.67 13.93
N TRP A 321 -1.88 32.24 12.80
CA TRP A 321 -0.55 31.94 12.26
C TRP A 321 0.60 32.42 13.14
N ASP A 322 0.48 33.57 13.80
CA ASP A 322 1.55 34.08 14.68
C ASP A 322 1.79 33.15 15.87
N ALA A 323 0.71 32.75 16.56
CA ALA A 323 0.80 31.83 17.69
C ALA A 323 1.29 30.44 17.26
N LEU A 324 0.80 29.94 16.13
CA LEU A 324 1.20 28.63 15.60
C LEU A 324 2.67 28.62 15.17
N LEU A 325 3.13 29.65 14.44
CA LEU A 325 4.53 29.77 14.04
C LEU A 325 5.45 29.88 15.26
N ALA A 326 5.06 30.63 16.29
CA ALA A 326 5.83 30.69 17.54
C ALA A 326 5.94 29.31 18.20
N ALA A 327 4.85 28.52 18.21
CA ALA A 327 4.87 27.15 18.72
C ALA A 327 5.79 26.24 17.88
N VAL A 328 5.71 26.29 16.54
CA VAL A 328 6.58 25.50 15.65
C VAL A 328 8.04 25.87 15.82
N GLN A 329 8.37 27.17 15.87
CA GLN A 329 9.72 27.66 16.12
C GLN A 329 10.26 27.19 17.48
N GLY A 330 9.41 27.18 18.51
CA GLY A 330 9.73 26.62 19.82
C GLY A 330 10.11 25.14 19.77
N LEU A 331 9.36 24.34 19.00
CA LEU A 331 9.65 22.92 18.79
C LEU A 331 10.93 22.70 17.98
N VAL A 332 11.19 23.51 16.95
CA VAL A 332 12.46 23.47 16.21
C VAL A 332 13.62 23.80 17.14
N ALA A 333 13.50 24.81 17.99
CA ALA A 333 14.53 25.16 18.97
C ALA A 333 14.76 24.04 20.00
N GLN A 334 13.71 23.32 20.41
CA GLN A 334 13.85 22.12 21.24
C GLN A 334 14.59 21.00 20.49
N ALA A 335 14.20 20.69 19.26
CA ALA A 335 14.83 19.66 18.44
C ALA A 335 16.32 19.94 18.16
N VAL A 336 16.71 21.22 18.02
CA VAL A 336 18.11 21.64 17.84
C VAL A 336 18.97 21.39 19.08
N ARG A 337 18.39 21.39 20.29
CA ARG A 337 19.10 21.15 21.55
C ARG A 337 19.33 19.67 21.87
N LEU A 338 18.60 18.77 21.20
CA LEU A 338 18.75 17.33 21.35
C LEU A 338 20.04 16.83 20.69
N ASP A 339 20.51 15.64 21.06
CA ASP A 339 21.69 15.02 20.45
C ASP A 339 21.49 14.89 18.93
N PRO A 340 22.39 15.48 18.10
CA PRO A 340 22.30 15.38 16.64
C PRO A 340 22.32 13.95 16.09
N ARG A 341 22.86 12.97 16.82
CA ARG A 341 22.91 11.56 16.39
C ARG A 341 21.52 10.92 16.40
N THR A 342 20.67 11.27 17.36
CA THR A 342 19.34 10.66 17.55
C THR A 342 18.20 11.55 17.04
N ALA A 343 18.37 12.87 17.10
CA ALA A 343 17.33 13.82 16.74
C ALA A 343 17.48 14.38 15.31
N ARG A 344 18.37 13.84 14.47
CA ARG A 344 18.59 14.34 13.10
C ARG A 344 17.28 14.37 12.29
N SER A 345 16.61 13.22 12.17
CA SER A 345 15.39 13.12 11.38
C SER A 345 14.24 13.91 11.99
N LEU A 346 14.13 13.92 13.33
CA LEU A 346 13.18 14.76 14.05
C LEU A 346 13.40 16.25 13.76
N ARG A 347 14.66 16.72 13.79
CA ARG A 347 15.00 18.10 13.48
C ARG A 347 14.64 18.44 12.03
N VAL A 348 14.95 17.56 11.08
CA VAL A 348 14.57 17.77 9.68
C VAL A 348 13.06 17.87 9.53
N HIS A 349 12.30 17.00 10.20
CA HIS A 349 10.84 17.02 10.19
C HIS A 349 10.29 18.32 10.80
N ALA A 350 10.77 18.74 11.98
CA ALA A 350 10.35 19.99 12.63
C ALA A 350 10.62 21.22 11.74
N GLU A 351 11.81 21.29 11.15
CA GLU A 351 12.18 22.39 10.24
C GLU A 351 11.38 22.37 8.92
N LEU A 352 10.96 21.19 8.45
CA LEU A 352 10.08 21.05 7.28
C LEU A 352 8.66 21.53 7.59
N VAL A 353 8.11 21.18 8.76
CA VAL A 353 6.82 21.70 9.25
C VAL A 353 6.88 23.22 9.38
N GLU A 354 8.00 23.78 9.84
CA GLU A 354 8.22 25.23 9.87
C GLU A 354 8.20 25.86 8.48
N ALA A 355 8.87 25.24 7.50
CA ALA A 355 8.85 25.70 6.11
C ALA A 355 7.43 25.68 5.51
N GLU A 356 6.66 24.63 5.79
CA GLU A 356 5.28 24.48 5.35
C GLU A 356 4.35 25.51 6.04
N ALA A 357 4.57 25.79 7.33
CA ALA A 357 3.85 26.84 8.05
C ALA A 357 4.16 28.24 7.48
N TYR A 358 5.43 28.53 7.12
CA TYR A 358 5.77 29.78 6.42
C TYR A 358 5.11 29.88 5.05
N LEU A 359 5.06 28.78 4.30
CA LEU A 359 4.35 28.72 3.01
C LEU A 359 2.85 28.98 3.16
N ALA A 360 2.19 28.30 4.08
CA ALA A 360 0.76 28.42 4.32
C ALA A 360 0.36 29.82 4.83
N SER A 361 1.23 30.47 5.61
CA SER A 361 1.03 31.83 6.11
C SER A 361 1.48 32.95 5.16
N GLY A 362 1.94 32.61 3.95
CA GLY A 362 2.38 33.59 2.94
C GLY A 362 3.75 34.24 3.18
N ARG A 363 4.57 33.71 4.09
CA ARG A 363 5.92 34.21 4.44
C ARG A 363 7.00 33.61 3.53
N ALA A 364 6.94 33.94 2.24
CA ALA A 364 7.75 33.30 1.19
C ALA A 364 9.27 33.37 1.40
N GLU A 365 9.80 34.51 1.90
CA GLU A 365 11.24 34.68 2.14
C GLU A 365 11.76 33.73 3.23
N ALA A 366 11.05 33.66 4.36
CA ALA A 366 11.39 32.76 5.47
C ALA A 366 11.28 31.28 5.05
N ALA A 367 10.24 30.92 4.29
CA ALA A 367 10.12 29.59 3.70
C ALA A 367 11.29 29.26 2.78
N GLN A 368 11.72 30.21 1.93
CA GLN A 368 12.82 30.00 1.00
C GLN A 368 14.16 29.79 1.71
N GLU A 369 14.44 30.58 2.75
CA GLU A 369 15.63 30.39 3.59
C GLU A 369 15.63 29.00 4.23
N ARG A 370 14.50 28.60 4.83
CA ARG A 370 14.36 27.30 5.50
C ARG A 370 14.56 26.12 4.54
N VAL A 371 13.90 26.15 3.38
CA VAL A 371 14.02 25.11 2.34
C VAL A 371 15.47 24.98 1.82
N ARG A 372 16.18 26.11 1.62
CA ARG A 372 17.60 26.09 1.21
C ARG A 372 18.47 25.42 2.26
N ALA A 373 18.26 25.70 3.55
CA ALA A 373 18.99 25.10 4.66
C ALA A 373 18.69 23.59 4.82
N LEU A 374 17.48 23.14 4.48
CA LEU A 374 17.04 21.74 4.59
C LEU A 374 17.56 20.84 3.47
N ARG A 375 17.68 21.35 2.25
CA ARG A 375 17.99 20.56 1.04
C ARG A 375 19.22 19.63 1.13
N PRO A 376 20.37 19.99 1.73
CA PRO A 376 21.50 19.06 1.86
C PRO A 376 21.24 17.94 2.87
N ARG A 377 20.46 18.22 3.94
CA ARG A 377 20.22 17.30 5.06
C ARG A 377 19.18 16.22 4.77
N THR A 378 18.24 16.52 3.87
CA THR A 378 17.13 15.63 3.48
C THR A 378 17.51 14.47 2.55
N ARG A 379 18.75 14.42 2.03
CA ARG A 379 19.15 13.41 1.03
C ARG A 379 19.04 11.96 1.51
N SER A 380 19.25 11.74 2.82
CA SER A 380 19.20 10.43 3.46
C SER A 380 17.90 10.21 4.26
N GLU A 381 16.93 11.11 4.16
CA GLU A 381 15.67 10.98 4.91
C GLU A 381 14.65 10.13 4.15
N SER A 382 13.53 9.81 4.80
CA SER A 382 12.46 9.01 4.21
C SER A 382 11.91 9.62 2.92
N LEU A 383 11.25 8.78 2.11
CA LEU A 383 10.59 9.21 0.88
C LEU A 383 9.64 10.38 1.15
N GLN A 384 8.83 10.27 2.19
CA GLN A 384 7.82 11.28 2.55
C GLN A 384 8.46 12.67 2.78
N VAL A 385 9.54 12.73 3.56
CA VAL A 385 10.26 13.98 3.85
C VAL A 385 10.84 14.57 2.57
N ARG A 386 11.44 13.74 1.71
CA ARG A 386 12.06 14.19 0.45
C ARG A 386 11.03 14.69 -0.55
N VAL A 387 9.88 14.03 -0.67
CA VAL A 387 8.78 14.44 -1.55
C VAL A 387 8.13 15.74 -1.05
N ARG A 388 7.90 15.88 0.26
CA ARG A 388 7.41 17.12 0.88
C ARG A 388 8.37 18.29 0.67
N LEU A 389 9.67 18.07 0.77
CA LEU A 389 10.65 19.12 0.44
C LEU A 389 10.54 19.57 -1.02
N GLU A 390 10.43 18.63 -1.98
CA GLU A 390 10.29 19.00 -3.39
C GLU A 390 8.94 19.66 -3.68
N LEU A 391 7.87 19.31 -2.95
CA LEU A 391 6.59 20.03 -2.96
C LEU A 391 6.76 21.49 -2.48
N ALA A 392 7.42 21.71 -1.34
CA ALA A 392 7.70 23.05 -0.82
C ALA A 392 8.55 23.88 -1.81
N CYS A 393 9.56 23.26 -2.42
CA CYS A 393 10.37 23.90 -3.47
C CYS A 393 9.54 24.27 -4.70
N ALA A 394 8.64 23.38 -5.14
CA ALA A 394 7.78 23.63 -6.28
C ALA A 394 6.81 24.78 -6.00
N ARG A 395 6.17 24.80 -4.81
CA ARG A 395 5.26 25.86 -4.39
C ARG A 395 5.96 27.23 -4.39
N LEU A 396 7.10 27.34 -3.68
CA LEU A 396 7.91 28.57 -3.65
C LEU A 396 8.24 29.10 -5.06
N ALA A 397 8.67 28.21 -5.96
CA ALA A 397 9.06 28.61 -7.30
C ALA A 397 7.86 29.01 -8.17
N PHE A 398 6.70 28.36 -8.02
CA PHE A 398 5.48 28.78 -8.70
C PHE A 398 5.01 30.16 -8.20
N ASP A 399 5.04 30.38 -6.89
CA ASP A 399 4.59 31.63 -6.28
C ASP A 399 5.53 32.79 -6.63
N ALA A 400 6.82 32.52 -6.85
CA ALA A 400 7.80 33.47 -7.37
C ALA A 400 7.75 33.66 -8.90
N GLY A 401 6.88 32.95 -9.62
CA GLY A 401 6.79 32.99 -11.07
C GLY A 401 7.90 32.25 -11.84
N ASP A 402 8.84 31.58 -11.17
CA ASP A 402 9.90 30.76 -11.78
C ASP A 402 9.39 29.35 -12.12
N ARG A 403 8.61 29.27 -13.21
CA ARG A 403 8.05 28.01 -13.71
C ARG A 403 9.11 26.96 -14.05
N ARG A 404 10.31 27.37 -14.49
CA ARG A 404 11.38 26.43 -14.87
C ARG A 404 11.91 25.71 -13.64
N THR A 405 12.15 26.44 -12.55
CA THR A 405 12.58 25.84 -11.29
C THR A 405 11.46 25.03 -10.64
N ALA A 406 10.22 25.50 -10.68
CA ALA A 406 9.06 24.77 -10.17
C ALA A 406 8.91 23.38 -10.83
N LEU A 407 8.90 23.33 -12.17
CA LEU A 407 8.79 22.07 -12.92
C LEU A 407 10.00 21.15 -12.74
N ARG A 408 11.18 21.68 -12.36
CA ARG A 408 12.33 20.83 -12.00
C ARG A 408 12.15 20.19 -10.62
N ALA A 409 11.58 20.91 -9.65
CA ALA A 409 11.26 20.37 -8.33
C ALA A 409 10.18 19.28 -8.44
N VAL A 410 9.10 19.54 -9.19
CA VAL A 410 8.08 18.52 -9.50
C VAL A 410 8.70 17.26 -10.11
N ARG A 411 9.54 17.41 -11.15
CA ARG A 411 10.22 16.26 -11.77
C ARG A 411 11.24 15.56 -10.87
N ARG A 412 11.79 16.22 -9.85
CA ARG A 412 12.60 15.56 -8.82
C ARG A 412 11.70 14.70 -7.93
N GLY A 413 10.62 15.26 -7.40
CA GLY A 413 9.67 14.54 -6.56
C GLY A 413 9.05 13.33 -7.28
N GLN A 414 8.62 13.49 -8.53
CA GLN A 414 8.10 12.37 -9.33
C GLN A 414 9.14 11.26 -9.58
N ARG A 415 10.43 11.62 -9.73
CA ARG A 415 11.50 10.62 -9.85
C ARG A 415 11.74 9.85 -8.54
N LEU A 416 11.58 10.50 -7.39
CA LEU A 416 11.67 9.83 -6.09
C LEU A 416 10.55 8.79 -5.93
N LEU A 417 9.32 9.19 -6.28
CA LEU A 417 8.15 8.31 -6.25
C LEU A 417 8.30 7.14 -7.24
N ALA A 418 8.78 7.42 -8.45
CA ALA A 418 9.09 6.40 -9.45
C ALA A 418 10.12 5.39 -8.95
N GLN A 419 11.21 5.85 -8.33
CA GLN A 419 12.24 4.97 -7.75
C GLN A 419 11.66 4.09 -6.64
N HIS A 420 10.86 4.67 -5.73
CA HIS A 420 10.22 3.91 -4.66
C HIS A 420 9.26 2.85 -5.21
N ARG A 421 8.41 3.23 -6.17
CA ARG A 421 7.53 2.29 -6.87
C ARG A 421 8.31 1.13 -7.48
N GLY A 422 9.47 1.40 -8.09
CA GLY A 422 10.30 0.38 -8.74
C GLY A 422 10.70 -0.78 -7.83
N HIS A 423 10.71 -0.60 -6.50
CA HIS A 423 11.00 -1.67 -5.55
C HIS A 423 9.78 -2.55 -5.21
N LEU A 424 8.56 -2.15 -5.61
CA LEU A 424 7.31 -2.84 -5.29
C LEU A 424 6.89 -3.74 -6.45
N GLY A 425 6.76 -5.05 -6.19
CA GLY A 425 6.37 -6.03 -7.20
C GLY A 425 4.87 -6.21 -7.37
N SER A 426 4.09 -6.10 -6.29
CA SER A 426 2.65 -6.30 -6.34
C SER A 426 1.91 -5.09 -6.92
N VAL A 427 0.80 -5.36 -7.62
CA VAL A 427 -0.10 -4.32 -8.14
C VAL A 427 -0.63 -3.46 -6.99
N GLU A 428 -0.89 -4.08 -5.84
CA GLU A 428 -1.36 -3.38 -4.65
C GLU A 428 -0.33 -2.39 -4.10
N GLY A 429 0.92 -2.82 -3.91
CA GLY A 429 1.98 -1.94 -3.39
C GLY A 429 2.22 -0.75 -4.32
N VAL A 430 2.30 -1.01 -5.63
CA VAL A 430 2.45 0.03 -6.65
C VAL A 430 1.33 1.08 -6.55
N THR A 431 0.08 0.64 -6.47
CA THR A 431 -1.07 1.57 -6.44
C THR A 431 -1.25 2.26 -5.09
N ALA A 432 -0.93 1.59 -3.98
CA ALA A 432 -0.95 2.20 -2.64
C ALA A 432 0.11 3.31 -2.51
N SER A 433 1.29 3.13 -3.10
CA SER A 433 2.37 4.12 -3.07
C SER A 433 2.02 5.45 -3.74
N ALA A 434 1.01 5.47 -4.63
CA ALA A 434 0.53 6.67 -5.31
C ALA A 434 0.11 7.79 -4.37
N ARG A 435 -0.32 7.41 -3.16
CA ARG A 435 -0.66 8.30 -2.06
C ARG A 435 0.45 9.31 -1.74
N HIS A 436 1.72 8.92 -1.82
CA HIS A 436 2.84 9.82 -1.52
C HIS A 436 2.99 10.95 -2.55
N GLY A 437 2.42 10.79 -3.75
CA GLY A 437 2.51 11.75 -4.85
C GLY A 437 1.36 12.76 -4.97
N VAL A 438 0.29 12.61 -4.18
CA VAL A 438 -0.98 13.34 -4.39
C VAL A 438 -0.80 14.84 -4.34
N HIS A 439 -0.18 15.37 -3.30
CA HIS A 439 -0.03 16.81 -3.13
C HIS A 439 0.88 17.43 -4.21
N LEU A 440 1.92 16.71 -4.62
CA LEU A 440 2.82 17.16 -5.69
C LEU A 440 2.15 17.15 -7.06
N GLY A 441 1.42 16.09 -7.37
CA GLY A 441 0.64 15.98 -8.61
C GLY A 441 -0.46 17.04 -8.69
N ARG A 442 -1.20 17.25 -7.59
CA ARG A 442 -2.23 18.28 -7.49
C ARG A 442 -1.67 19.68 -7.73
N LEU A 443 -0.56 20.03 -7.08
CA LEU A 443 0.12 21.31 -7.29
C LEU A 443 0.50 21.52 -8.77
N ASP A 444 1.10 20.52 -9.41
CA ASP A 444 1.51 20.62 -10.81
C ASP A 444 0.32 20.82 -11.75
N VAL A 445 -0.77 20.09 -11.52
CA VAL A 445 -2.01 20.20 -12.31
C VAL A 445 -2.70 21.55 -12.08
N GLU A 446 -2.91 21.98 -10.83
CA GLU A 446 -3.49 23.29 -10.49
C GLU A 446 -2.71 24.42 -11.20
N ARG A 447 -1.38 24.43 -11.05
CA ARG A 447 -0.52 25.46 -11.67
C ARG A 447 -0.40 25.34 -13.20
N ALA A 448 -0.82 24.23 -13.79
CA ALA A 448 -0.95 24.08 -15.23
C ALA A 448 -2.27 24.67 -15.74
N PHE A 449 -3.37 24.49 -14.98
CA PHE A 449 -4.66 25.13 -15.26
C PHE A 449 -4.60 26.65 -15.11
N ASP A 450 -3.96 27.17 -14.04
CA ASP A 450 -3.72 28.61 -13.84
C ASP A 450 -3.04 29.26 -15.06
N ALA A 451 -2.16 28.51 -15.73
CA ALA A 451 -1.45 29.00 -16.91
C ALA A 451 -2.29 29.01 -18.20
N GLY A 452 -3.45 28.33 -18.23
CA GLY A 452 -4.38 28.27 -19.36
C GLY A 452 -3.84 27.59 -20.62
N ARG A 453 -2.71 26.88 -20.54
CA ARG A 453 -2.06 26.24 -21.72
C ARG A 453 -2.39 24.76 -21.81
N ALA A 454 -3.11 24.36 -22.85
CA ALA A 454 -3.52 22.97 -23.10
C ALA A 454 -2.38 21.95 -22.95
N ARG A 455 -1.23 22.19 -23.60
CA ARG A 455 -0.06 21.29 -23.51
C ARG A 455 0.45 21.16 -22.07
N ALA A 456 0.50 22.25 -21.32
CA ALA A 456 0.99 22.22 -19.95
C ALA A 456 0.08 21.40 -19.03
N VAL A 457 -1.24 21.49 -19.24
CA VAL A 457 -2.23 20.68 -18.50
C VAL A 457 -2.06 19.20 -18.82
N PHE A 458 -1.97 18.84 -20.10
CA PHE A 458 -1.72 17.45 -20.50
C PHE A 458 -0.41 16.91 -19.89
N ASP A 459 0.69 17.64 -20.05
CA ASP A 459 1.99 17.19 -19.55
C ASP A 459 2.00 17.04 -18.01
N ALA A 460 1.25 17.86 -17.28
CA ALA A 460 1.11 17.76 -15.82
C ALA A 460 0.29 16.54 -15.41
N LEU A 461 -0.82 16.26 -16.10
CA LEU A 461 -1.64 15.07 -15.88
C LEU A 461 -0.84 13.79 -16.13
N GLU A 462 -0.15 13.71 -17.27
CA GLU A 462 0.60 12.51 -17.65
C GLU A 462 1.86 12.31 -16.79
N ARG A 463 2.50 13.38 -16.30
CA ARG A 463 3.59 13.26 -15.31
C ARG A 463 3.16 12.54 -14.04
N GLY A 464 1.97 12.84 -13.52
CA GLY A 464 1.44 12.17 -12.33
C GLY A 464 1.01 10.73 -12.61
N ARG A 465 0.28 10.52 -13.72
CA ARG A 465 -0.24 9.20 -14.10
C ARG A 465 0.87 8.20 -14.40
N ALA A 466 1.89 8.58 -15.18
CA ALA A 466 2.96 7.68 -15.58
C ALA A 466 3.80 7.16 -14.41
N THR A 467 3.97 7.95 -13.34
CA THR A 467 4.70 7.54 -12.12
C THR A 467 4.13 6.26 -11.52
N PHE A 468 2.82 6.05 -11.62
CA PHE A 468 2.11 4.91 -11.02
C PHE A 468 1.37 4.03 -12.07
N ALA A 469 1.70 4.21 -13.36
CA ALA A 469 1.22 3.40 -14.48
C ALA A 469 2.22 2.34 -14.95
N GLY A 470 1.87 1.54 -15.95
CA GLY A 470 2.74 0.49 -16.51
C GLY A 470 2.66 -0.84 -15.77
N LEU A 471 3.37 -1.84 -16.31
CA LEU A 471 3.32 -3.23 -15.87
C LEU A 471 3.72 -3.38 -14.39
N GLY A 472 3.07 -4.33 -13.71
CA GLY A 472 3.53 -4.87 -12.45
C GLY A 472 4.66 -5.88 -12.68
N SER A 473 5.41 -6.23 -11.63
CA SER A 473 6.34 -7.35 -11.70
C SER A 473 5.54 -8.66 -11.73
N VAL A 474 5.72 -9.47 -12.78
CA VAL A 474 5.09 -10.79 -12.88
C VAL A 474 6.12 -11.82 -12.43
N SER A 475 5.90 -12.44 -11.27
CA SER A 475 6.72 -13.56 -10.80
C SER A 475 6.24 -14.85 -11.49
N PRO A 476 7.12 -15.58 -12.22
CA PRO A 476 6.75 -16.82 -12.91
C PRO A 476 6.57 -18.02 -11.96
N HIS A 477 6.84 -17.86 -10.66
CA HIS A 477 6.64 -18.92 -9.66
C HIS A 477 5.55 -18.52 -8.66
N PRO A 478 4.42 -19.26 -8.64
CA PRO A 478 3.37 -19.08 -7.65
C PRO A 478 3.86 -19.28 -6.23
N ASP A 479 3.37 -18.44 -5.30
CA ASP A 479 3.52 -18.71 -3.87
C ASP A 479 2.51 -19.80 -3.47
N PRO A 480 2.95 -21.02 -3.12
CA PRO A 480 2.06 -22.13 -2.81
C PRO A 480 1.23 -21.86 -1.54
N VAL A 481 1.73 -21.06 -0.60
CA VAL A 481 1.01 -20.71 0.62
C VAL A 481 -0.15 -19.77 0.29
N ALA A 482 0.12 -18.73 -0.49
CA ALA A 482 -0.92 -17.81 -0.95
C ALA A 482 -1.97 -18.54 -1.81
N ALA A 483 -1.54 -19.43 -2.70
CA ALA A 483 -2.47 -20.27 -3.48
C ALA A 483 -3.35 -21.16 -2.58
N GLY A 484 -2.78 -21.73 -1.52
CA GLY A 484 -3.53 -22.51 -0.53
C GLY A 484 -4.57 -21.69 0.23
N MET A 485 -4.24 -20.45 0.62
CA MET A 485 -5.16 -19.50 1.25
C MET A 485 -6.31 -19.13 0.31
N LEU A 486 -6.03 -18.82 -0.95
CA LEU A 486 -7.07 -18.49 -1.95
C LEU A 486 -7.98 -19.68 -2.25
N ALA A 487 -7.43 -20.90 -2.32
CA ALA A 487 -8.22 -22.12 -2.45
C ALA A 487 -9.11 -22.37 -1.21
N SER A 488 -8.63 -22.03 -0.01
CA SER A 488 -9.41 -22.08 1.23
C SER A 488 -10.55 -21.06 1.22
N ALA A 489 -10.25 -19.80 0.87
CA ALA A 489 -11.25 -18.74 0.71
C ALA A 489 -12.34 -19.13 -0.30
N ARG A 490 -11.94 -19.65 -1.46
CA ARG A 490 -12.86 -20.13 -2.50
C ARG A 490 -13.83 -21.18 -1.97
N ARG A 491 -13.32 -22.20 -1.26
CA ARG A 491 -14.16 -23.25 -0.66
C ARG A 491 -15.15 -22.67 0.35
N ALA A 492 -14.69 -21.78 1.23
CA ALA A 492 -15.55 -21.14 2.22
C ALA A 492 -16.66 -20.29 1.57
N LEU A 493 -16.36 -19.58 0.48
CA LEU A 493 -17.35 -18.81 -0.28
C LEU A 493 -18.38 -19.69 -0.98
N GLU A 494 -17.97 -20.81 -1.57
CA GLU A 494 -18.92 -21.75 -2.20
C GLU A 494 -19.79 -22.46 -1.15
N GLU A 495 -19.23 -22.89 -0.02
CA GLU A 495 -20.02 -23.43 1.11
C GLU A 495 -21.03 -22.39 1.63
N ALA A 496 -20.62 -21.13 1.76
CA ALA A 496 -21.51 -20.04 2.16
C ALA A 496 -22.64 -19.77 1.14
N ARG A 497 -22.38 -20.01 -0.14
CA ARG A 497 -23.34 -19.81 -1.24
C ARG A 497 -24.40 -20.90 -1.29
N GLU A 498 -24.05 -22.14 -0.95
CA GLU A 498 -24.99 -23.28 -0.86
C GLU A 498 -26.05 -23.07 0.23
N ILE A 499 -25.76 -22.24 1.24
CA ILE A 499 -26.72 -21.83 2.27
C ILE A 499 -27.73 -20.85 1.64
N GLY A 500 -28.95 -21.36 1.39
CA GLY A 500 -30.04 -20.64 0.74
C GLY A 500 -30.62 -19.47 1.55
N PRO A 501 -31.48 -18.64 0.94
CA PRO A 501 -32.06 -17.45 1.58
C PRO A 501 -33.10 -17.77 2.67
N ASP A 502 -33.71 -18.96 2.65
CA ASP A 502 -34.69 -19.43 3.63
C ASP A 502 -34.05 -20.24 4.78
N ALA A 503 -32.74 -20.06 5.01
CA ALA A 503 -31.98 -20.87 5.96
C ALA A 503 -32.27 -20.52 7.43
N SER A 504 -31.96 -21.46 8.33
CA SER A 504 -32.17 -21.25 9.77
C SER A 504 -31.23 -20.16 10.34
N PRO A 505 -31.50 -19.61 11.54
CA PRO A 505 -30.58 -18.67 12.19
C PRO A 505 -29.16 -19.22 12.38
N ASP A 506 -29.04 -20.53 12.64
CA ASP A 506 -27.74 -21.20 12.79
C ASP A 506 -27.00 -21.29 11.46
N ASP A 507 -27.71 -21.56 10.36
CA ASP A 507 -27.14 -21.55 9.01
C ASP A 507 -26.71 -20.14 8.59
N ALA A 508 -27.47 -19.11 8.98
CA ALA A 508 -27.11 -17.72 8.72
C ALA A 508 -25.84 -17.31 9.49
N ALA A 509 -25.70 -17.73 10.74
CA ALA A 509 -24.47 -17.55 11.52
C ALA A 509 -23.29 -18.28 10.87
N ARG A 510 -23.48 -19.53 10.46
CA ARG A 510 -22.47 -20.32 9.73
C ARG A 510 -22.03 -19.63 8.44
N ARG A 511 -22.98 -19.08 7.66
CA ARG A 511 -22.69 -18.31 6.46
C ARG A 511 -21.81 -17.09 6.75
N LEU A 512 -22.12 -16.34 7.81
CA LEU A 512 -21.30 -15.18 8.22
C LEU A 512 -19.88 -15.61 8.65
N GLU A 513 -19.75 -16.72 9.37
CA GLU A 513 -18.46 -17.28 9.76
C GLU A 513 -17.60 -17.68 8.55
N LEU A 514 -18.21 -18.35 7.57
CA LEU A 514 -17.55 -18.75 6.33
C LEU A 514 -17.08 -17.54 5.52
N VAL A 515 -17.92 -16.51 5.37
CA VAL A 515 -17.54 -15.26 4.69
C VAL A 515 -16.42 -14.55 5.45
N ALA A 516 -16.46 -14.54 6.78
CA ALA A 516 -15.38 -13.96 7.60
C ALA A 516 -14.08 -14.76 7.49
N ALA A 517 -14.16 -16.10 7.39
CA ALA A 517 -13.00 -16.96 7.17
C ALA A 517 -12.38 -16.71 5.79
N ALA A 518 -13.20 -16.64 4.74
CA ALA A 518 -12.73 -16.30 3.39
C ALA A 518 -12.00 -14.96 3.38
N ARG A 519 -12.59 -13.90 3.95
CA ARG A 519 -11.96 -12.57 4.04
C ARG A 519 -10.61 -12.59 4.76
N ARG A 520 -10.46 -13.40 5.81
CA ARG A 520 -9.16 -13.56 6.51
C ARG A 520 -8.10 -14.19 5.61
N ASP A 521 -8.47 -15.26 4.89
CA ASP A 521 -7.56 -15.94 3.96
C ASP A 521 -7.19 -15.03 2.77
N GLU A 522 -8.16 -14.25 2.26
CA GLU A 522 -7.95 -13.23 1.23
C GLU A 522 -6.96 -12.15 1.71
N ASP A 523 -7.18 -11.57 2.89
CA ASP A 523 -6.28 -10.57 3.46
C ASP A 523 -4.86 -11.12 3.72
N ALA A 524 -4.76 -12.37 4.15
CA ALA A 524 -3.46 -13.02 4.34
C ALA A 524 -2.72 -13.22 3.00
N ALA A 525 -3.41 -13.73 1.97
CA ALA A 525 -2.85 -13.90 0.63
C ALA A 525 -2.42 -12.55 0.04
N ARG A 526 -3.25 -11.52 0.22
CA ARG A 526 -2.99 -10.14 -0.20
C ARG A 526 -1.72 -9.58 0.42
N LEU A 527 -1.57 -9.69 1.74
CA LEU A 527 -0.40 -9.17 2.45
C LEU A 527 0.88 -9.92 2.07
N ARG A 528 0.81 -11.24 1.84
CA ARG A 528 1.93 -12.02 1.28
C ARG A 528 2.33 -11.56 -0.11
N SER A 529 1.39 -11.09 -0.92
CA SER A 529 1.67 -10.56 -2.26
C SER A 529 2.71 -9.42 -2.24
N LEU A 530 2.75 -8.64 -1.14
CA LEU A 530 3.69 -7.53 -0.90
C LEU A 530 5.13 -8.01 -0.67
N HIS A 531 5.34 -9.31 -0.45
CA HIS A 531 6.66 -9.93 -0.37
C HIS A 531 7.42 -9.88 -1.70
N ARG A 532 6.79 -9.50 -2.81
CA ARG A 532 7.45 -9.46 -4.12
C ARG A 532 8.19 -8.15 -4.33
N ALA A 533 9.48 -8.25 -4.67
CA ALA A 533 10.27 -7.14 -5.16
C ALA A 533 9.84 -6.77 -6.58
N GLY A 534 9.92 -5.48 -6.91
CA GLY A 534 9.69 -4.99 -8.25
C GLY A 534 10.91 -5.14 -9.15
N ASP A 535 10.70 -5.55 -10.40
CA ASP A 535 11.67 -5.52 -11.50
C ASP A 535 11.19 -4.65 -12.68
N GLY A 536 10.00 -4.08 -12.57
CA GLY A 536 9.33 -3.31 -13.62
C GLY A 536 9.95 -1.92 -13.82
N GLY A 537 10.29 -1.60 -15.06
CA GLY A 537 10.70 -0.25 -15.45
C GLY A 537 9.56 0.76 -15.28
N VAL A 538 9.87 1.95 -14.76
CA VAL A 538 8.89 3.03 -14.65
C VAL A 538 8.67 3.65 -16.04
N PRO A 539 7.42 3.74 -16.54
CA PRO A 539 7.16 4.36 -17.82
C PRO A 539 7.57 5.83 -17.87
N ALA A 540 8.03 6.26 -19.04
CA ALA A 540 8.26 7.68 -19.28
C ALA A 540 6.90 8.39 -19.50
N PRO A 541 6.67 9.56 -18.87
CA PRO A 541 5.44 10.32 -19.10
C PRO A 541 5.39 10.85 -20.54
N ALA A 542 4.25 10.66 -21.20
CA ALA A 542 3.99 11.27 -22.49
C ALA A 542 3.90 12.80 -22.40
N SER A 543 4.33 13.49 -23.45
CA SER A 543 4.05 14.93 -23.62
C SER A 543 3.07 15.16 -24.77
N ALA A 544 2.27 16.23 -24.65
CA ALA A 544 1.32 16.60 -25.71
C ALA A 544 2.03 16.92 -27.03
N ARG A 545 3.29 17.37 -26.95
CA ARG A 545 4.13 17.61 -28.11
C ARG A 545 4.48 16.29 -28.80
N ASP A 546 5.00 15.33 -28.04
CA ASP A 546 5.43 14.05 -28.59
C ASP A 546 4.25 13.31 -29.22
N VAL A 547 3.10 13.27 -28.53
CA VAL A 547 1.86 12.68 -29.07
C VAL A 547 1.44 13.35 -30.37
N ALA A 548 1.40 14.69 -30.42
CA ALA A 548 0.98 15.40 -31.63
C ALA A 548 1.96 15.26 -32.81
N GLU A 549 3.27 15.22 -32.54
CA GLU A 549 4.31 14.98 -33.56
C GLU A 549 4.20 13.58 -34.14
N ARG A 550 4.02 12.60 -33.27
CA ARG A 550 3.73 11.20 -33.60
C ARG A 550 2.50 11.10 -34.50
N LEU A 551 1.33 11.56 -34.06
CA LEU A 551 0.10 11.51 -34.85
C LEU A 551 0.23 12.18 -36.23
N ARG A 552 0.96 13.29 -36.31
CA ARG A 552 1.22 14.00 -37.59
C ARG A 552 2.12 13.20 -38.52
N ALA A 553 3.19 12.58 -38.00
CA ALA A 553 4.11 11.79 -38.79
C ALA A 553 3.42 10.55 -39.41
N GLY A 554 2.48 9.94 -38.69
CA GLY A 554 1.71 8.80 -39.18
C GLY A 554 0.48 9.15 -40.02
N GLY A 555 0.15 10.43 -40.23
CA GLY A 555 -1.07 10.83 -40.93
C GLY A 555 -2.38 10.34 -40.27
N SER A 556 -2.35 10.04 -38.96
CA SER A 556 -3.49 9.46 -38.25
C SER A 556 -4.55 10.51 -37.93
N ASP A 557 -5.82 10.11 -38.04
CA ASP A 557 -7.00 10.90 -37.66
C ASP A 557 -7.35 10.78 -36.16
N LEU A 558 -6.61 9.94 -35.43
CA LEU A 558 -6.79 9.70 -34.01
C LEU A 558 -6.70 10.98 -33.18
N VAL A 559 -7.65 11.11 -32.26
CA VAL A 559 -7.65 12.16 -31.24
C VAL A 559 -7.49 11.52 -29.86
N VAL A 560 -6.48 11.99 -29.13
CA VAL A 560 -6.26 11.65 -27.72
C VAL A 560 -6.95 12.71 -26.86
N VAL A 561 -7.84 12.30 -25.98
CA VAL A 561 -8.55 13.19 -25.05
C VAL A 561 -8.14 12.85 -23.63
N SER A 562 -7.37 13.74 -22.99
CA SER A 562 -7.03 13.60 -21.57
C SER A 562 -7.99 14.39 -20.69
N LEU A 563 -8.78 13.69 -19.89
CA LEU A 563 -9.78 14.27 -19.00
C LEU A 563 -9.25 14.49 -17.59
N ALA A 564 -9.70 15.54 -16.92
CA ALA A 564 -9.40 15.81 -15.51
C ALA A 564 -10.53 16.59 -14.85
N VAL A 565 -10.66 16.46 -13.53
CA VAL A 565 -11.56 17.29 -12.72
C VAL A 565 -10.73 18.40 -12.08
N HIS A 566 -11.15 19.64 -12.29
CA HIS A 566 -10.54 20.84 -11.71
C HIS A 566 -11.63 21.88 -11.47
N ASP A 567 -11.61 22.53 -10.30
CA ASP A 567 -12.61 23.51 -9.86
C ASP A 567 -14.07 23.04 -10.05
N GLY A 568 -14.34 21.79 -9.64
CA GLY A 568 -15.67 21.18 -9.70
C GLY A 568 -16.17 20.87 -11.11
N ALA A 569 -15.35 21.03 -12.15
CA ALA A 569 -15.72 20.76 -13.54
C ALA A 569 -14.77 19.78 -14.23
N VAL A 570 -15.34 18.99 -15.13
CA VAL A 570 -14.62 18.15 -16.09
C VAL A 570 -14.00 19.04 -17.15
N HIS A 571 -12.69 18.88 -17.34
CA HIS A 571 -11.90 19.51 -18.38
C HIS A 571 -11.29 18.44 -19.26
N ALA A 572 -11.11 18.74 -20.55
CA ALA A 572 -10.45 17.87 -21.50
C ALA A 572 -9.32 18.59 -22.21
N VAL A 573 -8.17 17.93 -22.32
CA VAL A 573 -7.14 18.31 -23.28
C VAL A 573 -7.25 17.38 -24.49
N ARG A 574 -7.75 17.92 -25.59
CA ARG A 574 -7.80 17.27 -26.89
C ARG A 574 -6.46 17.43 -27.59
N VAL A 575 -5.81 16.33 -27.97
CA VAL A 575 -4.55 16.29 -28.71
C VAL A 575 -4.75 15.52 -30.00
N GLY A 576 -4.46 16.15 -31.14
CA GLY A 576 -4.45 15.48 -32.45
C GLY A 576 -3.29 15.98 -33.31
N ALA A 577 -3.22 15.54 -34.57
CA ALA A 577 -2.17 15.94 -35.50
C ALA A 577 -2.06 17.47 -35.70
N ARG A 578 -3.16 18.22 -35.51
CA ARG A 578 -3.20 19.69 -35.62
C ARG A 578 -2.74 20.43 -34.36
N GLY A 579 -2.55 19.73 -33.24
CA GLY A 579 -2.12 20.32 -31.96
C GLY A 579 -3.04 19.98 -30.80
N ALA A 580 -2.95 20.76 -29.72
CA ALA A 580 -3.67 20.53 -28.47
C ALA A 580 -4.61 21.69 -28.13
N ARG A 581 -5.81 21.38 -27.63
CA ARG A 581 -6.83 22.36 -27.18
C ARG A 581 -7.36 21.95 -25.80
N LEU A 582 -7.48 22.92 -24.90
CA LEU A 582 -8.13 22.76 -23.60
C LEU A 582 -9.59 23.17 -23.73
N VAL A 583 -10.50 22.34 -23.23
CA VAL A 583 -11.94 22.56 -23.25
C VAL A 583 -12.51 22.27 -21.86
N ARG A 584 -13.28 23.22 -21.32
CA ARG A 584 -14.10 22.99 -20.13
C ARG A 584 -15.43 22.39 -20.59
N LEU A 585 -15.82 21.25 -20.02
CA LEU A 585 -16.98 20.48 -20.45
C LEU A 585 -18.20 20.79 -19.57
N ALA A 586 -18.26 20.22 -18.37
CA ALA A 586 -19.42 20.35 -17.47
C ALA A 586 -19.04 20.15 -15.99
N PRO A 587 -19.91 20.53 -15.04
CA PRO A 587 -19.74 20.18 -13.63
C PRO A 587 -19.62 18.67 -13.42
N ILE A 588 -18.74 18.22 -12.51
CA ILE A 588 -18.49 16.79 -12.30
C ILE A 588 -19.71 16.07 -11.71
N ASP A 589 -20.44 16.71 -10.80
CA ASP A 589 -21.59 16.07 -10.13
C ASP A 589 -22.72 15.77 -11.11
N GLU A 590 -22.90 16.66 -12.08
CA GLU A 590 -23.79 16.49 -13.22
C GLU A 590 -23.40 15.30 -14.13
N VAL A 591 -22.11 15.06 -14.30
CA VAL A 591 -21.61 13.91 -15.06
C VAL A 591 -21.79 12.63 -14.26
N ARG A 592 -21.46 12.65 -12.96
CA ARG A 592 -21.62 11.51 -12.04
C ARG A 592 -23.06 11.02 -11.96
N GLU A 593 -24.01 11.93 -11.75
CA GLU A 593 -25.43 11.58 -11.68
C GLU A 593 -25.88 10.88 -12.98
N ARG A 594 -25.47 11.40 -14.13
CA ARG A 594 -25.80 10.81 -15.44
C ARG A 594 -25.15 9.44 -15.64
N VAL A 595 -23.89 9.27 -15.27
CA VAL A 595 -23.19 7.98 -15.34
C VAL A 595 -23.88 6.94 -14.45
N LEU A 596 -24.26 7.30 -13.22
CA LEU A 596 -25.01 6.43 -12.31
C LEU A 596 -26.37 6.01 -12.91
N ARG A 597 -27.12 6.96 -13.49
CA ARG A 597 -28.38 6.65 -14.19
C ARG A 597 -28.15 5.72 -15.38
N VAL A 598 -27.16 5.98 -16.22
CA VAL A 598 -26.85 5.13 -17.39
C VAL A 598 -26.51 3.71 -16.96
N ARG A 599 -25.67 3.52 -15.94
CA ARG A 599 -25.33 2.19 -15.40
C ARG A 599 -26.57 1.47 -14.88
N SER A 600 -27.43 2.17 -14.15
CA SER A 600 -28.71 1.62 -13.68
C SER A 600 -29.63 1.21 -14.84
N ASP A 601 -29.81 2.08 -15.83
CA ASP A 601 -30.65 1.81 -16.99
C ASP A 601 -30.11 0.61 -17.81
N LEU A 602 -28.79 0.51 -17.99
CA LEU A 602 -28.14 -0.64 -18.63
C LEU A 602 -28.45 -1.95 -17.90
N ALA A 603 -28.32 -1.98 -16.57
CA ALA A 603 -28.63 -3.15 -15.75
C ALA A 603 -30.11 -3.59 -15.90
N HIS A 604 -31.03 -2.63 -15.98
CA HIS A 604 -32.45 -2.92 -16.19
C HIS A 604 -32.75 -3.41 -17.62
N VAL A 605 -32.07 -2.88 -18.64
CA VAL A 605 -32.22 -3.35 -20.04
C VAL A 605 -31.74 -4.79 -20.19
N ALA A 606 -30.66 -5.16 -19.51
CA ALA A 606 -30.13 -6.52 -19.51
C ALA A 606 -31.08 -7.54 -18.84
N ASN A 607 -32.01 -7.08 -17.98
CA ASN A 607 -32.96 -7.96 -17.32
C ASN A 607 -34.05 -8.45 -18.28
N GLY A 608 -33.90 -9.70 -18.73
CA GLY A 608 -34.84 -10.39 -19.60
C GLY A 608 -36.26 -10.54 -19.04
N LEU A 609 -36.45 -10.44 -17.72
CA LEU A 609 -37.75 -10.58 -17.05
C LEU A 609 -38.55 -9.27 -16.97
N LEU A 610 -37.94 -8.15 -17.36
CA LEU A 610 -38.59 -6.85 -17.27
C LEU A 610 -39.80 -6.76 -18.23
N PRO A 611 -40.99 -6.33 -17.77
CA PRO A 611 -42.16 -6.14 -18.62
C PRO A 611 -41.88 -5.22 -19.82
N VAL A 612 -42.49 -5.52 -20.97
CA VAL A 612 -42.20 -4.85 -22.26
C VAL A 612 -42.30 -3.32 -22.17
N GLU A 613 -43.37 -2.80 -21.55
CA GLU A 613 -43.58 -1.36 -21.42
C GLU A 613 -42.52 -0.68 -20.55
N MET A 614 -42.13 -1.34 -19.45
CA MET A 614 -41.07 -0.85 -18.57
C MET A 614 -39.72 -0.87 -19.29
N ARG A 615 -39.42 -1.95 -20.03
CA ARG A 615 -38.21 -2.03 -20.86
C ARG A 615 -38.15 -0.94 -21.92
N ARG A 616 -39.29 -0.61 -22.56
CA ARG A 616 -39.37 0.49 -23.52
C ARG A 616 -39.08 1.84 -22.87
N ALA A 617 -39.62 2.09 -21.67
CA ALA A 617 -39.38 3.31 -20.92
C ALA A 617 -37.91 3.45 -20.49
N VAL A 618 -37.31 2.37 -19.96
CA VAL A 618 -35.89 2.34 -19.58
C VAL A 618 -34.99 2.54 -20.79
N ARG A 619 -35.25 1.87 -21.93
CA ARG A 619 -34.50 2.09 -23.18
C ARG A 619 -34.55 3.56 -23.64
N ALA A 620 -35.72 4.20 -23.53
CA ALA A 620 -35.86 5.61 -23.86
C ALA A 620 -35.09 6.52 -22.89
N SER A 621 -35.05 6.17 -21.59
CA SER A 621 -34.22 6.84 -20.59
C SER A 621 -32.73 6.70 -20.93
N LEU A 622 -32.26 5.48 -21.14
CA LEU A 622 -30.89 5.15 -21.49
C LEU A 622 -30.40 5.96 -22.69
N ARG A 623 -31.15 5.94 -23.80
CA ARG A 623 -30.79 6.68 -25.02
C ARG A 623 -30.70 8.19 -24.78
N ARG A 624 -31.62 8.77 -23.99
CA ARG A 624 -31.57 10.20 -23.63
C ARG A 624 -30.36 10.52 -22.75
N SER A 625 -30.04 9.68 -21.77
CA SER A 625 -28.91 9.90 -20.87
C SER A 625 -27.57 9.73 -21.59
N LEU A 626 -27.44 8.77 -22.51
CA LEU A 626 -26.27 8.62 -23.37
C LEU A 626 -26.10 9.81 -24.32
N ALA A 627 -27.17 10.27 -24.96
CA ALA A 627 -27.12 11.48 -25.80
C ALA A 627 -26.70 12.71 -25.00
N ALA A 628 -27.25 12.90 -23.79
CA ALA A 628 -26.85 14.01 -22.93
C ALA A 628 -25.37 13.93 -22.51
N LEU A 629 -24.84 12.74 -22.21
CA LEU A 629 -23.42 12.56 -21.94
C LEU A 629 -22.57 12.88 -23.16
N ASP A 630 -22.99 12.45 -24.35
CA ASP A 630 -22.30 12.69 -25.62
C ASP A 630 -22.25 14.19 -25.98
N ASP A 631 -23.39 14.87 -25.87
CA ASP A 631 -23.53 16.33 -26.06
C ASP A 631 -22.65 17.11 -25.09
N THR A 632 -22.48 16.60 -23.87
CA THR A 632 -21.73 17.26 -22.81
C THR A 632 -20.24 17.00 -22.90
N LEU A 633 -19.82 15.77 -23.21
CA LEU A 633 -18.44 15.31 -23.08
C LEU A 633 -17.68 15.24 -24.41
N LEU A 634 -18.34 14.89 -25.52
CA LEU A 634 -17.67 14.64 -26.81
C LEU A 634 -17.96 15.68 -27.87
N VAL A 635 -19.20 16.15 -28.00
CA VAL A 635 -19.57 17.16 -29.00
C VAL A 635 -18.67 18.41 -28.92
N PRO A 636 -18.32 18.96 -27.74
CA PRO A 636 -17.43 20.14 -27.65
C PRO A 636 -15.99 19.88 -28.11
N LEU A 637 -15.59 18.60 -28.21
CA LEU A 637 -14.23 18.19 -28.53
C LEU A 637 -14.00 17.98 -30.03
N ASP A 638 -15.04 17.93 -30.86
CA ASP A 638 -14.93 17.77 -32.33
C ASP A 638 -13.98 16.61 -32.71
N VAL A 639 -14.43 15.38 -32.46
CA VAL A 639 -13.68 14.14 -32.72
C VAL A 639 -14.36 13.36 -33.85
N PRO A 640 -14.03 13.61 -35.12
CA PRO A 640 -14.76 13.01 -36.25
C PRO A 640 -14.40 11.55 -36.53
N GLY A 641 -13.28 11.06 -36.01
CA GLY A 641 -12.76 9.72 -36.27
C GLY A 641 -12.41 8.97 -34.98
N ALA A 642 -11.27 8.28 -35.01
CA ALA A 642 -10.79 7.48 -33.89
C ALA A 642 -10.57 8.29 -32.61
N LEU A 643 -10.95 7.70 -31.48
CA LEU A 643 -10.84 8.33 -30.16
C LEU A 643 -10.05 7.46 -29.18
N HIS A 644 -9.09 8.06 -28.48
CA HIS A 644 -8.47 7.48 -27.30
C HIS A 644 -8.72 8.38 -26.09
N VAL A 645 -9.43 7.87 -25.09
CA VAL A 645 -9.76 8.59 -23.86
C VAL A 645 -8.80 8.22 -22.74
N VAL A 646 -8.25 9.23 -22.08
CA VAL A 646 -7.40 9.08 -20.90
C VAL A 646 -8.12 9.68 -19.72
N ALA A 647 -8.55 8.84 -18.78
CA ALA A 647 -9.42 9.25 -17.68
C ALA A 647 -9.01 8.58 -16.36
N ARG A 648 -9.54 9.08 -15.25
CA ARG A 648 -9.35 8.50 -13.90
C ARG A 648 -10.67 8.54 -13.15
N GLY A 649 -10.82 7.64 -12.18
CA GLY A 649 -12.02 7.49 -11.37
C GLY A 649 -13.30 7.37 -12.18
N ASP A 650 -14.34 8.10 -11.80
CA ASP A 650 -15.70 8.00 -12.36
C ASP A 650 -15.74 8.18 -13.89
N LEU A 651 -14.79 8.90 -14.47
CA LEU A 651 -14.71 9.15 -15.90
C LEU A 651 -14.24 7.93 -16.71
N LEU A 652 -13.60 6.94 -16.07
CA LEU A 652 -13.32 5.64 -16.69
C LEU A 652 -14.58 4.77 -16.79
N GLY A 653 -15.55 4.99 -15.89
CA GLY A 653 -16.83 4.27 -15.87
C GLY A 653 -17.88 4.82 -16.84
N VAL A 654 -17.52 5.74 -17.73
CA VAL A 654 -18.39 6.21 -18.81
C VAL A 654 -18.37 5.16 -19.94
N PRO A 655 -19.53 4.73 -20.48
CA PRO A 655 -19.59 3.80 -21.60
C PRO A 655 -19.25 4.52 -22.92
N TRP A 656 -17.98 4.90 -23.08
CA TRP A 656 -17.49 5.74 -24.17
C TRP A 656 -17.85 5.20 -25.56
N SER A 657 -17.73 3.89 -25.76
CA SER A 657 -18.05 3.23 -27.05
C SER A 657 -19.55 3.21 -27.36
N SER A 658 -20.41 3.42 -26.37
CA SER A 658 -21.87 3.40 -26.51
C SER A 658 -22.47 4.79 -26.69
N LEU A 659 -21.64 5.84 -26.67
CA LEU A 659 -22.08 7.21 -26.92
C LEU A 659 -22.50 7.37 -28.41
N PRO A 660 -23.62 8.04 -28.72
CA PRO A 660 -24.14 8.11 -30.09
C PRO A 660 -23.14 8.60 -31.14
N SER A 661 -22.33 9.61 -30.82
CA SER A 661 -21.30 10.11 -31.75
C SER A 661 -20.18 9.10 -32.06
N ARG A 662 -20.07 8.00 -31.31
CA ARG A 662 -19.04 6.96 -31.46
C ARG A 662 -19.54 5.70 -32.18
N ALA A 663 -20.80 5.66 -32.61
CA ALA A 663 -21.36 4.51 -33.31
C ALA A 663 -20.52 4.16 -34.55
N GLY A 664 -20.01 2.92 -34.61
CA GLY A 664 -19.15 2.42 -35.70
C GLY A 664 -17.74 3.04 -35.75
N LEU A 665 -17.33 3.81 -34.74
CA LEU A 665 -16.00 4.41 -34.67
C LEU A 665 -15.17 3.79 -33.56
N ARG A 666 -13.91 3.44 -33.88
CA ARG A 666 -12.99 2.87 -32.89
C ARG A 666 -12.75 3.84 -31.73
N THR A 667 -13.00 3.35 -30.52
CA THR A 667 -12.86 4.09 -29.26
C THR A 667 -12.14 3.23 -28.24
N SER A 668 -11.03 3.72 -27.69
CA SER A 668 -10.31 3.07 -26.59
C SER A 668 -10.18 3.98 -25.38
N VAL A 669 -10.00 3.36 -24.21
CA VAL A 669 -9.93 4.05 -22.92
C VAL A 669 -8.74 3.54 -22.11
N ASN A 670 -8.02 4.42 -21.44
CA ASN A 670 -6.96 4.04 -20.49
C ASN A 670 -6.83 5.06 -19.35
N SER A 671 -6.03 4.72 -18.34
CA SER A 671 -5.71 5.61 -17.23
C SER A 671 -4.49 6.50 -17.47
N TRP A 672 -3.74 6.25 -18.54
CA TRP A 672 -2.52 6.98 -18.92
C TRP A 672 -2.17 6.77 -20.40
N VAL A 673 -1.26 7.60 -20.94
CA VAL A 673 -0.76 7.51 -22.32
C VAL A 673 0.63 6.89 -22.36
N ASP A 674 0.73 5.69 -22.96
CA ASP A 674 2.01 5.17 -23.43
C ASP A 674 2.32 5.68 -24.84
N ALA A 675 3.10 6.75 -24.92
CA ALA A 675 3.47 7.33 -26.21
C ALA A 675 4.43 6.44 -27.03
N THR A 676 5.05 5.42 -26.44
CA THR A 676 5.96 4.51 -27.16
C THR A 676 5.20 3.52 -28.03
N LEU A 677 3.96 3.18 -27.66
CA LEU A 677 3.09 2.26 -28.39
C LEU A 677 2.30 2.91 -29.52
N LEU A 678 2.32 4.24 -29.62
CA LEU A 678 1.67 4.98 -30.72
C LEU A 678 2.13 4.56 -32.12
N ASP A 679 3.36 4.07 -32.25
CA ASP A 679 3.94 3.62 -33.53
C ASP A 679 4.02 2.09 -33.63
N ALA A 680 3.48 1.34 -32.66
CA ALA A 680 3.61 -0.10 -32.61
C ALA A 680 2.63 -0.80 -33.58
N SER A 681 3.02 -0.90 -34.85
CA SER A 681 2.26 -1.63 -35.88
C SER A 681 2.08 -3.10 -35.54
N SER A 682 3.05 -3.71 -34.84
CA SER A 682 3.04 -5.12 -34.43
C SER A 682 1.93 -5.49 -33.45
N LEU A 683 1.26 -4.51 -32.82
CA LEU A 683 0.09 -4.75 -31.96
C LEU A 683 -1.22 -4.89 -32.75
N VAL A 684 -1.20 -4.54 -34.05
CA VAL A 684 -2.37 -4.48 -34.94
C VAL A 684 -2.24 -5.49 -36.10
N ASP A 685 -1.18 -6.29 -36.14
CA ASP A 685 -1.05 -7.32 -37.17
C ASP A 685 -2.21 -8.33 -37.07
N PRO A 686 -2.78 -8.76 -38.21
CA PRO A 686 -3.80 -9.80 -38.23
C PRO A 686 -3.30 -11.01 -37.43
N LEU A 687 -4.09 -11.47 -36.48
CA LEU A 687 -3.74 -12.57 -35.58
C LEU A 687 -3.61 -13.92 -36.32
N VAL A 688 -3.81 -13.93 -37.63
CA VAL A 688 -3.53 -15.04 -38.54
C VAL A 688 -3.04 -14.45 -39.87
N ASP A 689 -1.84 -14.82 -40.31
CA ASP A 689 -1.41 -14.60 -41.69
C ASP A 689 -1.24 -15.95 -42.41
N GLY A 690 -2.18 -16.23 -43.30
CA GLY A 690 -2.10 -17.28 -44.31
C GLY A 690 -1.92 -16.70 -45.72
N ALA A 691 -1.50 -15.44 -45.86
CA ALA A 691 -1.51 -14.76 -47.15
C ALA A 691 -0.24 -13.95 -47.48
N ALA A 692 0.95 -14.44 -47.13
CA ALA A 692 2.19 -14.13 -47.85
C ALA A 692 3.37 -15.04 -47.40
N GLY A 693 3.39 -16.32 -47.81
CA GLY A 693 4.61 -17.12 -47.98
C GLY A 693 5.58 -17.32 -46.80
N GLY A 694 5.26 -16.89 -45.58
CA GLY A 694 6.06 -17.11 -44.36
C GLY A 694 5.55 -18.29 -43.55
N ALA A 695 6.44 -19.00 -42.86
CA ALA A 695 6.08 -20.05 -41.91
C ALA A 695 5.09 -19.51 -40.86
N PRO A 696 4.12 -20.33 -40.38
CA PRO A 696 3.14 -19.91 -39.39
C PRO A 696 3.88 -19.35 -38.17
N SER A 697 3.66 -18.07 -37.91
CA SER A 697 4.22 -17.40 -36.76
C SER A 697 3.52 -17.94 -35.50
N ASP A 698 4.33 -18.24 -34.48
CA ASP A 698 4.01 -18.90 -33.21
C ASP A 698 3.09 -18.06 -32.30
N HIS A 699 1.96 -17.58 -32.84
CA HIS A 699 0.96 -16.80 -32.11
C HIS A 699 0.14 -17.78 -31.27
N GLY A 700 0.37 -17.77 -29.95
CA GLY A 700 -0.31 -18.67 -29.02
C GLY A 700 -1.84 -18.63 -29.23
N GLY A 701 -2.48 -19.80 -29.22
CA GLY A 701 -3.87 -19.96 -29.67
C GLY A 701 -4.92 -19.17 -28.88
N VAL A 702 -6.20 -19.43 -29.19
CA VAL A 702 -7.34 -18.83 -28.49
C VAL A 702 -7.79 -19.74 -27.35
N LEU A 703 -8.14 -19.16 -26.21
CA LEU A 703 -8.81 -19.83 -25.11
C LEU A 703 -10.20 -19.21 -24.90
N ALA A 704 -11.25 -20.03 -24.86
CA ALA A 704 -12.60 -19.61 -24.52
C ALA A 704 -13.09 -20.37 -23.26
N LEU A 705 -13.51 -19.62 -22.25
CA LEU A 705 -13.87 -20.09 -20.91
C LEU A 705 -15.36 -19.82 -20.63
N ALA A 706 -16.12 -20.84 -20.26
CA ALA A 706 -17.51 -20.71 -19.83
C ALA A 706 -17.66 -21.02 -18.34
N GLY A 707 -18.15 -20.05 -17.57
CA GLY A 707 -18.47 -20.20 -16.14
C GLY A 707 -19.89 -20.75 -15.91
N PRO A 708 -20.17 -21.33 -14.73
CA PRO A 708 -21.46 -21.95 -14.43
C PRO A 708 -22.55 -20.92 -14.14
N GLY A 709 -23.82 -21.30 -14.40
CA GLY A 709 -25.00 -20.53 -13.99
C GLY A 709 -25.40 -19.38 -14.92
N LEU A 710 -24.86 -19.37 -16.16
CA LEU A 710 -25.33 -18.55 -17.28
C LEU A 710 -25.99 -19.48 -18.31
N ARG A 711 -27.11 -19.06 -18.92
CA ARG A 711 -27.86 -19.96 -19.81
C ARG A 711 -27.17 -20.16 -21.16
N CYS A 712 -26.50 -19.12 -21.65
CA CYS A 712 -25.90 -19.12 -22.98
C CYS A 712 -24.36 -19.17 -22.97
N ALA A 713 -23.71 -19.27 -21.82
CA ALA A 713 -22.24 -19.16 -21.75
C ALA A 713 -21.52 -20.26 -22.53
N GLU A 714 -21.96 -21.52 -22.42
CA GLU A 714 -21.37 -22.64 -23.17
C GLU A 714 -21.57 -22.48 -24.68
N GLU A 715 -22.78 -22.11 -25.11
CA GLU A 715 -23.07 -21.87 -26.52
C GLU A 715 -22.27 -20.66 -27.07
N GLU A 716 -22.08 -19.62 -26.25
CA GLU A 716 -21.29 -18.44 -26.60
C GLU A 716 -19.82 -18.82 -26.87
N VAL A 717 -19.18 -19.57 -25.96
CA VAL A 717 -17.78 -19.97 -26.14
C VAL A 717 -17.58 -20.91 -27.32
N GLU A 718 -18.54 -21.80 -27.59
CA GLU A 718 -18.52 -22.66 -28.77
C GLU A 718 -18.60 -21.85 -30.07
N ARG A 719 -19.52 -20.87 -30.14
CA ARG A 719 -19.65 -19.98 -31.31
C ARG A 719 -18.44 -19.08 -31.50
N VAL A 720 -17.80 -18.64 -30.42
CA VAL A 720 -16.54 -17.89 -30.45
C VAL A 720 -15.40 -18.79 -30.95
N ALA A 721 -15.25 -19.99 -30.39
CA ALA A 721 -14.22 -20.94 -30.78
C ALA A 721 -14.33 -21.34 -32.26
N ALA A 722 -15.54 -21.46 -32.81
CA ALA A 722 -15.77 -21.72 -34.22
C ALA A 722 -15.19 -20.64 -35.17
N ARG A 723 -14.84 -19.44 -34.66
CA ARG A 723 -14.18 -18.37 -35.44
C ARG A 723 -12.66 -18.53 -35.51
N TRP A 724 -12.08 -19.40 -34.68
CA TRP A 724 -10.64 -19.52 -34.47
C TRP A 724 -10.17 -20.97 -34.63
N PRO A 725 -9.37 -21.28 -35.68
CA PRO A 725 -8.78 -22.60 -35.83
C PRO A 725 -7.91 -22.96 -34.62
N GLY A 726 -8.14 -24.14 -34.02
CA GLY A 726 -7.35 -24.60 -32.86
C GLY A 726 -7.66 -23.87 -31.55
N ALA A 727 -8.80 -23.19 -31.45
CA ALA A 727 -9.27 -22.64 -30.17
C ALA A 727 -9.52 -23.74 -29.15
N GLU A 728 -9.07 -23.51 -27.92
CA GLU A 728 -9.35 -24.35 -26.77
C GLU A 728 -10.60 -23.85 -26.05
N VAL A 729 -11.50 -24.77 -25.70
CA VAL A 729 -12.72 -24.46 -24.97
C VAL A 729 -12.68 -25.18 -23.63
N LEU A 730 -12.87 -24.42 -22.55
CA LEU A 730 -13.02 -24.93 -21.20
C LEU A 730 -14.43 -24.56 -20.71
N ALA A 731 -15.29 -25.56 -20.51
CA ALA A 731 -16.70 -25.43 -20.12
C ALA A 731 -17.11 -26.54 -19.14
N GLY A 732 -18.27 -26.41 -18.50
CA GLY A 732 -18.74 -27.35 -17.48
C GLY A 732 -17.70 -27.58 -16.37
N ASP A 733 -17.55 -28.82 -15.92
CA ASP A 733 -16.62 -29.20 -14.85
C ASP A 733 -15.13 -29.02 -15.21
N ALA A 734 -14.80 -28.85 -16.50
CA ALA A 734 -13.43 -28.62 -16.96
C ALA A 734 -12.99 -27.15 -16.79
N ALA A 735 -13.93 -26.21 -16.69
CA ALA A 735 -13.65 -24.78 -16.52
C ALA A 735 -13.28 -24.44 -15.08
N THR A 736 -12.18 -25.00 -14.58
CA THR A 736 -11.68 -24.75 -13.21
C THR A 736 -10.74 -23.54 -13.14
N CYS A 737 -10.59 -22.95 -11.96
CA CYS A 737 -9.64 -21.85 -11.70
C CYS A 737 -8.20 -22.20 -12.09
N ALA A 738 -7.77 -23.44 -11.79
CA ALA A 738 -6.44 -23.92 -12.14
C ALA A 738 -6.26 -24.02 -13.66
N ALA A 739 -7.20 -24.67 -14.36
CA ALA A 739 -7.15 -24.82 -15.82
C ALA A 739 -7.22 -23.47 -16.53
N ALA A 740 -8.02 -22.52 -16.03
CA ALA A 740 -8.07 -21.16 -16.55
C ALA A 740 -6.72 -20.44 -16.38
N THR A 741 -6.13 -20.49 -15.19
CA THR A 741 -4.85 -19.82 -14.88
C THR A 741 -3.71 -20.39 -15.73
N GLU A 742 -3.63 -21.71 -15.86
CA GLU A 742 -2.65 -22.40 -16.70
C GLU A 742 -2.87 -22.12 -18.19
N GLY A 743 -4.13 -22.14 -18.63
CA GLY A 743 -4.50 -21.99 -20.04
C GLY A 743 -4.31 -20.58 -20.59
N VAL A 744 -4.43 -19.55 -19.75
CA VAL A 744 -4.31 -18.13 -20.13
C VAL A 744 -2.89 -17.74 -20.54
N ALA A 745 -1.88 -18.39 -19.95
CA ALA A 745 -0.47 -18.06 -20.18
C ALA A 745 -0.10 -18.18 -21.68
N GLY A 746 0.34 -17.08 -22.29
CA GLY A 746 0.83 -17.07 -23.67
C GLY A 746 -0.24 -17.15 -24.76
N ARG A 747 -1.54 -17.03 -24.46
CA ARG A 747 -2.61 -16.99 -25.47
C ARG A 747 -2.67 -15.63 -26.17
N ALA A 748 -2.94 -15.60 -27.47
CA ALA A 748 -3.17 -14.36 -28.19
C ALA A 748 -4.54 -13.74 -27.84
N VAL A 749 -5.55 -14.59 -27.61
CA VAL A 749 -6.90 -14.17 -27.25
C VAL A 749 -7.46 -15.05 -26.14
N VAL A 750 -8.02 -14.41 -25.11
CA VAL A 750 -8.73 -15.07 -24.01
C VAL A 750 -10.15 -14.53 -23.97
N HIS A 751 -11.15 -15.37 -24.18
CA HIS A 751 -12.56 -15.04 -24.04
C HIS A 751 -13.13 -15.69 -22.77
N VAL A 752 -13.84 -14.92 -21.96
CA VAL A 752 -14.47 -15.40 -20.73
C VAL A 752 -15.95 -15.03 -20.73
N ALA A 753 -16.82 -16.04 -20.73
CA ALA A 753 -18.25 -15.92 -20.55
C ALA A 753 -18.63 -16.46 -19.16
N ALA A 754 -18.72 -15.58 -18.15
CA ALA A 754 -18.91 -15.99 -16.76
C ALA A 754 -19.58 -14.89 -15.92
N HIS A 755 -20.07 -15.25 -14.72
CA HIS A 755 -20.44 -14.23 -13.73
C HIS A 755 -19.19 -13.53 -13.23
N GLY A 756 -19.18 -12.20 -13.27
CA GLY A 756 -18.14 -11.38 -12.64
C GLY A 756 -18.63 -10.73 -11.34
N SER A 757 -17.73 -10.55 -10.39
CA SER A 757 -17.94 -9.71 -9.20
C SER A 757 -16.87 -8.64 -9.10
N HIS A 758 -17.26 -7.44 -8.67
CA HIS A 758 -16.34 -6.37 -8.36
C HIS A 758 -16.34 -6.08 -6.87
N GLU A 759 -15.18 -6.21 -6.24
CA GLU A 759 -15.00 -5.93 -4.81
C GLU A 759 -14.42 -4.52 -4.63
N GLU A 760 -15.21 -3.60 -4.08
CA GLU A 760 -14.77 -2.20 -3.93
C GLU A 760 -13.65 -2.05 -2.90
N ASP A 761 -13.79 -2.71 -1.75
CA ASP A 761 -12.82 -2.63 -0.66
C ASP A 761 -11.49 -3.28 -1.03
N ASN A 762 -11.55 -4.37 -1.80
CA ASN A 762 -10.38 -5.15 -2.17
C ASN A 762 -10.42 -5.58 -3.65
N PRO A 763 -10.08 -4.67 -4.58
CA PRO A 763 -10.26 -4.92 -6.02
C PRO A 763 -9.44 -6.07 -6.62
N LEU A 764 -8.42 -6.57 -5.90
CA LEU A 764 -7.69 -7.78 -6.31
C LEU A 764 -8.49 -9.07 -6.05
N PHE A 765 -9.59 -8.99 -5.30
CA PHE A 765 -10.53 -10.08 -5.04
C PHE A 765 -11.82 -9.92 -5.84
N SER A 766 -11.90 -8.92 -6.72
CA SER A 766 -12.82 -9.00 -7.86
C SER A 766 -12.55 -10.32 -8.60
N SER A 767 -13.61 -11.02 -8.98
CA SER A 767 -13.50 -12.41 -9.43
C SER A 767 -14.37 -12.71 -10.64
N ILE A 768 -14.01 -13.78 -11.34
CA ILE A 768 -14.89 -14.45 -12.31
C ILE A 768 -15.22 -15.84 -11.78
N ARG A 769 -16.50 -16.22 -11.79
CA ARG A 769 -16.92 -17.51 -11.26
C ARG A 769 -16.71 -18.61 -12.30
N LEU A 770 -15.98 -19.63 -11.87
CA LEU A 770 -15.66 -20.85 -12.62
C LEU A 770 -16.28 -22.07 -11.92
N ALA A 771 -16.02 -23.27 -12.45
CA ALA A 771 -16.67 -24.51 -12.01
C ALA A 771 -16.45 -24.82 -10.51
N ASP A 772 -15.24 -24.54 -10.01
CA ASP A 772 -14.83 -24.77 -8.62
C ASP A 772 -14.92 -23.52 -7.72
N GLY A 773 -15.50 -22.42 -8.22
CA GLY A 773 -15.74 -21.19 -7.46
C GLY A 773 -15.12 -19.94 -8.09
N PRO A 774 -14.94 -18.84 -7.32
CA PRO A 774 -14.31 -17.62 -7.83
C PRO A 774 -12.82 -17.79 -8.16
N LEU A 775 -12.43 -17.36 -9.37
CA LEU A 775 -11.06 -17.06 -9.76
C LEU A 775 -10.79 -15.59 -9.47
N PHE A 776 -9.94 -15.31 -8.50
CA PHE A 776 -9.64 -13.95 -8.06
C PHE A 776 -8.63 -13.28 -9.00
N ALA A 777 -8.76 -11.96 -9.21
CA ALA A 777 -7.77 -11.19 -9.97
C ALA A 777 -6.34 -11.33 -9.40
N HIS A 778 -6.23 -11.52 -8.08
CA HIS A 778 -4.98 -11.80 -7.36
C HIS A 778 -4.25 -13.05 -7.87
N GLU A 779 -4.98 -14.10 -8.26
CA GLU A 779 -4.39 -15.34 -8.80
C GLU A 779 -3.77 -15.10 -10.18
N LEU A 780 -4.31 -14.15 -10.94
CA LEU A 780 -3.81 -13.79 -12.26
C LEU A 780 -2.51 -12.97 -12.19
N GLU A 781 -2.15 -12.39 -11.05
CA GLU A 781 -0.94 -11.56 -10.93
C GLU A 781 0.37 -12.28 -11.25
N GLN A 782 0.32 -13.61 -11.31
CA GLN A 782 1.46 -14.50 -11.57
C GLN A 782 1.48 -14.98 -13.04
N VAL A 783 0.50 -14.59 -13.85
CA VAL A 783 0.33 -15.05 -15.22
C VAL A 783 0.76 -13.97 -16.22
N PRO A 784 1.85 -14.17 -16.99
CA PRO A 784 2.25 -13.22 -18.01
C PRO A 784 1.34 -13.32 -19.24
N LEU A 785 0.57 -12.26 -19.51
CA LEU A 785 -0.35 -12.21 -20.65
C LEU A 785 0.36 -11.91 -21.99
N ARG A 786 1.60 -11.42 -21.97
CA ARG A 786 2.45 -11.24 -23.18
C ARG A 786 1.74 -10.63 -24.40
N GLY A 787 0.87 -9.64 -24.18
CA GLY A 787 0.15 -8.95 -25.26
C GLY A 787 -1.18 -9.59 -25.68
N SER A 788 -1.79 -10.46 -24.86
CA SER A 788 -3.14 -11.00 -25.10
C SER A 788 -4.19 -9.90 -25.30
N VAL A 789 -5.20 -10.19 -26.12
CA VAL A 789 -6.50 -9.51 -26.06
C VAL A 789 -7.42 -10.33 -25.16
N VAL A 790 -7.91 -9.73 -24.08
CA VAL A 790 -8.86 -10.37 -23.16
C VAL A 790 -10.26 -9.82 -23.40
N VAL A 791 -11.23 -10.70 -23.64
CA VAL A 791 -12.65 -10.35 -23.81
C VAL A 791 -13.40 -10.92 -22.60
N LEU A 792 -13.91 -10.03 -21.76
CA LEU A 792 -14.70 -10.35 -20.58
C LEU A 792 -16.18 -10.13 -20.89
N SER A 793 -16.85 -11.20 -21.33
CA SER A 793 -18.32 -11.31 -21.40
C SER A 793 -18.84 -11.67 -20.01
N ALA A 794 -18.54 -10.79 -19.05
CA ALA A 794 -18.85 -10.99 -17.63
C ALA A 794 -19.40 -9.70 -17.03
N CYS A 795 -20.45 -9.81 -16.22
CA CYS A 795 -21.08 -8.66 -15.58
C CYS A 795 -20.08 -7.94 -14.66
N GLU A 796 -20.07 -6.60 -14.73
CA GLU A 796 -19.36 -5.70 -13.81
C GLU A 796 -17.82 -5.84 -13.73
N THR A 797 -17.17 -6.66 -14.56
CA THR A 797 -15.70 -6.79 -14.59
C THR A 797 -14.96 -5.54 -15.10
N GLY A 798 -15.70 -4.61 -15.70
CA GLY A 798 -15.22 -3.28 -16.11
C GLY A 798 -15.43 -2.20 -15.04
N ALA A 799 -16.03 -2.52 -13.89
CA ALA A 799 -16.17 -1.58 -12.79
C ALA A 799 -14.80 -1.14 -12.25
N VAL A 800 -14.75 0.08 -11.73
CA VAL A 800 -13.51 0.79 -11.39
C VAL A 800 -13.63 1.30 -9.96
N THR A 801 -12.70 0.88 -9.08
CA THR A 801 -12.51 1.53 -7.78
C THR A 801 -11.30 2.45 -7.84
N THR A 802 -11.44 3.63 -7.25
CA THR A 802 -10.37 4.62 -7.15
C THR A 802 -9.71 4.58 -5.77
N ARG A 803 -8.41 4.33 -5.71
CA ARG A 803 -7.62 4.47 -4.47
C ARG A 803 -7.20 5.91 -4.23
N VAL A 804 -6.74 6.17 -3.01
CA VAL A 804 -6.09 7.44 -2.66
C VAL A 804 -4.94 7.71 -3.63
N GLY A 805 -4.94 8.90 -4.23
CA GLY A 805 -4.05 9.25 -5.34
C GLY A 805 -4.61 8.98 -6.74
N GLY A 806 -5.89 8.60 -6.80
CA GLY A 806 -6.64 8.50 -8.04
C GLY A 806 -6.34 7.22 -8.81
N GLU A 807 -5.47 6.33 -8.33
CA GLU A 807 -5.11 5.08 -9.00
C GLU A 807 -6.31 4.16 -9.10
N VAL A 808 -6.40 3.46 -10.21
CA VAL A 808 -7.56 2.64 -10.55
C VAL A 808 -7.18 1.19 -10.36
N LEU A 809 -8.01 0.48 -9.60
CA LEU A 809 -7.92 -0.95 -9.45
C LEU A 809 -9.27 -1.60 -9.73
N GLY A 810 -9.18 -2.75 -10.38
CA GLY A 810 -10.27 -3.59 -10.85
C GLY A 810 -9.70 -4.63 -11.81
N LEU A 811 -10.43 -5.71 -12.08
CA LEU A 811 -9.95 -6.85 -12.87
C LEU A 811 -9.34 -6.40 -14.22
N THR A 812 -9.99 -5.46 -14.90
CA THR A 812 -9.50 -4.89 -16.17
C THR A 812 -8.11 -4.23 -16.04
N GLN A 813 -7.88 -3.43 -14.99
CA GLN A 813 -6.58 -2.78 -14.80
C GLN A 813 -5.50 -3.76 -14.36
N VAL A 814 -5.87 -4.80 -13.61
CA VAL A 814 -4.95 -5.89 -13.26
C VAL A 814 -4.47 -6.57 -14.54
N LEU A 815 -5.38 -7.01 -15.41
CA LEU A 815 -5.02 -7.64 -16.70
C LEU A 815 -4.12 -6.75 -17.58
N LEU A 816 -4.41 -5.46 -17.68
CA LEU A 816 -3.54 -4.52 -18.41
C LEU A 816 -2.14 -4.41 -17.78
N ARG A 817 -2.04 -4.41 -16.45
CA ARG A 817 -0.76 -4.39 -15.72
C ARG A 817 0.00 -5.71 -15.81
N LEU A 818 -0.67 -6.81 -16.14
CA LEU A 818 -0.06 -8.12 -16.42
C LEU A 818 0.35 -8.30 -17.88
N GLY A 819 0.14 -7.27 -18.69
CA GLY A 819 0.61 -7.21 -20.07
C GLY A 819 -0.44 -7.59 -21.10
N ALA A 820 -1.73 -7.59 -20.78
CA ALA A 820 -2.76 -7.61 -21.82
C ALA A 820 -2.58 -6.38 -22.72
N ARG A 821 -2.61 -6.57 -24.05
CA ARG A 821 -2.58 -5.43 -24.97
C ARG A 821 -3.94 -4.72 -25.03
N ALA A 822 -5.03 -5.43 -24.74
CA ALA A 822 -6.35 -4.84 -24.59
C ALA A 822 -7.25 -5.73 -23.74
N VAL A 823 -8.22 -5.11 -23.08
CA VAL A 823 -9.29 -5.76 -22.34
C VAL A 823 -10.62 -5.16 -22.80
N VAL A 824 -11.48 -5.96 -23.41
CA VAL A 824 -12.87 -5.59 -23.69
C VAL A 824 -13.71 -6.08 -22.54
N SER A 825 -14.40 -5.17 -21.84
CA SER A 825 -15.14 -5.53 -20.62
C SER A 825 -16.44 -4.73 -20.48
N ALA A 826 -17.42 -5.31 -19.80
CA ALA A 826 -18.71 -4.68 -19.52
C ALA A 826 -18.67 -3.80 -18.26
N LEU A 827 -19.20 -2.57 -18.33
CA LEU A 827 -19.34 -1.63 -17.20
C LEU A 827 -20.62 -1.84 -16.37
N ALA A 828 -21.55 -2.65 -16.89
CA ALA A 828 -22.84 -3.00 -16.31
C ALA A 828 -23.21 -4.41 -16.81
N PRO A 829 -24.23 -5.07 -16.21
CA PRO A 829 -24.69 -6.38 -16.68
C PRO A 829 -24.99 -6.42 -18.17
N LEU A 830 -24.53 -7.47 -18.85
CA LEU A 830 -24.79 -7.75 -20.26
C LEU A 830 -25.82 -8.89 -20.36
N SER A 831 -26.80 -8.77 -21.26
CA SER A 831 -27.78 -9.83 -21.48
C SER A 831 -27.15 -11.04 -22.18
N ASP A 832 -27.33 -12.25 -21.65
CA ASP A 832 -26.89 -13.51 -22.27
C ASP A 832 -27.26 -13.61 -23.76
N ALA A 833 -28.47 -13.15 -24.12
CA ALA A 833 -28.95 -13.22 -25.50
C ALA A 833 -28.26 -12.20 -26.43
N GLU A 834 -27.86 -11.04 -25.90
CA GLU A 834 -27.09 -10.05 -26.66
C GLU A 834 -25.64 -10.51 -26.82
N ALA A 835 -25.04 -11.06 -25.76
CA ALA A 835 -23.68 -11.59 -25.80
C ALA A 835 -23.53 -12.72 -26.83
N LEU A 836 -24.50 -13.64 -26.90
CA LEU A 836 -24.52 -14.77 -27.83
C LEU A 836 -24.45 -14.36 -29.32
N GLU A 837 -24.95 -13.17 -29.66
CA GLU A 837 -24.93 -12.61 -31.01
C GLU A 837 -23.71 -11.70 -31.24
N LEU A 838 -23.33 -10.89 -30.25
CA LEU A 838 -22.27 -9.89 -30.38
C LEU A 838 -20.86 -10.48 -30.30
N MET A 839 -20.63 -11.44 -29.41
CA MET A 839 -19.27 -11.96 -29.17
C MET A 839 -18.68 -12.69 -30.38
N PRO A 840 -19.42 -13.54 -31.12
CA PRO A 840 -18.91 -14.12 -32.36
C PRO A 840 -18.55 -13.08 -33.42
N ALA A 841 -19.36 -12.02 -33.56
CA ALA A 841 -19.11 -10.92 -34.51
C ALA A 841 -17.87 -10.10 -34.11
N LEU A 842 -17.69 -9.83 -32.82
CA LEU A 842 -16.49 -9.19 -32.28
C LEU A 842 -15.25 -10.04 -32.60
N HIS A 843 -15.28 -11.34 -32.33
CA HIS A 843 -14.15 -12.23 -32.61
C HIS A 843 -13.84 -12.36 -34.10
N GLU A 844 -14.87 -12.38 -34.96
CA GLU A 844 -14.69 -12.37 -36.41
C GLU A 844 -13.98 -11.10 -36.90
N SER A 845 -14.39 -9.92 -36.42
CA SER A 845 -13.72 -8.67 -36.76
C SER A 845 -12.31 -8.57 -36.14
N LEU A 846 -12.11 -9.04 -34.91
CA LEU A 846 -10.81 -9.08 -34.26
C LEU A 846 -9.81 -9.95 -35.03
N ARG A 847 -10.24 -11.12 -35.50
CA ARG A 847 -9.40 -12.00 -36.33
C ARG A 847 -9.01 -11.34 -37.65
N ARG A 848 -9.93 -10.60 -38.27
CA ARG A 848 -9.71 -9.92 -39.55
C ARG A 848 -8.81 -8.69 -39.43
N THR A 849 -8.93 -7.94 -38.35
CA THR A 849 -8.32 -6.60 -38.23
C THR A 849 -7.12 -6.54 -37.29
N GLY A 850 -6.99 -7.50 -36.37
CA GLY A 850 -6.01 -7.45 -35.28
C GLY A 850 -6.33 -6.39 -34.20
N SER A 851 -7.29 -5.48 -34.45
CA SER A 851 -7.62 -4.34 -33.60
C SER A 851 -8.86 -4.61 -32.73
N PRO A 852 -8.72 -4.68 -31.40
CA PRO A 852 -9.84 -4.84 -30.48
C PRO A 852 -10.78 -3.63 -30.48
N GLU A 853 -10.28 -2.43 -30.74
CA GLU A 853 -11.09 -1.20 -30.78
C GLU A 853 -12.02 -1.18 -32.00
N VAL A 854 -11.50 -1.62 -33.16
CA VAL A 854 -12.29 -1.77 -34.39
C VAL A 854 -13.26 -2.92 -34.24
N ALA A 855 -12.82 -4.06 -33.69
CA ALA A 855 -13.68 -5.21 -33.47
C ALA A 855 -14.88 -4.90 -32.57
N LEU A 856 -14.66 -4.14 -31.50
CA LEU A 856 -15.74 -3.68 -30.64
C LEU A 856 -16.68 -2.72 -31.38
N ALA A 857 -16.15 -1.74 -32.13
CA ALA A 857 -16.97 -0.79 -32.88
C ALA A 857 -17.85 -1.49 -33.94
N ASP A 858 -17.31 -2.46 -34.66
CA ASP A 858 -18.03 -3.26 -35.64
C ASP A 858 -19.14 -4.09 -34.98
N ALA A 859 -18.85 -4.73 -33.84
CA ALA A 859 -19.84 -5.52 -33.10
C ALA A 859 -20.98 -4.64 -32.56
N LEU A 860 -20.65 -3.48 -31.96
CA LEU A 860 -21.64 -2.54 -31.43
C LEU A 860 -22.54 -1.95 -32.51
N ALA A 861 -22.09 -1.85 -33.75
CA ALA A 861 -22.93 -1.41 -34.87
C ALA A 861 -24.06 -2.40 -35.21
N LEU A 862 -23.95 -3.67 -34.78
CA LEU A 862 -24.99 -4.70 -34.95
C LEU A 862 -26.00 -4.71 -33.78
N ALA A 863 -25.68 -4.05 -32.66
CA ALA A 863 -26.50 -4.06 -31.47
C ALA A 863 -27.80 -3.24 -31.65
N GLN A 864 -28.92 -3.78 -31.19
CA GLN A 864 -30.22 -3.08 -31.25
C GLN A 864 -30.37 -2.04 -30.13
N ASP A 865 -29.75 -2.29 -28.98
CA ASP A 865 -29.71 -1.40 -27.83
C ASP A 865 -28.27 -1.02 -27.49
N PRO A 866 -28.04 0.09 -26.77
CA PRO A 866 -26.71 0.43 -26.27
C PRO A 866 -26.20 -0.64 -25.31
N VAL A 867 -25.01 -1.16 -25.60
CA VAL A 867 -24.36 -2.25 -24.86
C VAL A 867 -23.25 -1.68 -23.98
N PRO A 868 -23.05 -2.17 -22.73
CA PRO A 868 -22.12 -1.59 -21.77
C PRO A 868 -20.64 -1.96 -21.99
N LEU A 869 -20.22 -2.32 -23.21
CA LEU A 869 -18.86 -2.77 -23.49
C LEU A 869 -17.92 -1.60 -23.79
N VAL A 870 -16.73 -1.64 -23.20
CA VAL A 870 -15.65 -0.68 -23.41
C VAL A 870 -14.35 -1.41 -23.73
N CYS A 871 -13.57 -0.88 -24.68
CA CYS A 871 -12.24 -1.37 -24.99
C CYS A 871 -11.20 -0.58 -24.19
N PHE A 872 -10.57 -1.25 -23.21
CA PHE A 872 -9.46 -0.69 -22.46
C PHE A 872 -8.14 -1.13 -23.09
N ALA A 873 -7.38 -0.19 -23.62
CA ALA A 873 -6.17 -0.49 -24.40
C ALA A 873 -5.17 0.68 -24.31
N PRO A 874 -3.86 0.47 -24.49
CA PRO A 874 -2.92 1.57 -24.69
C PRO A 874 -3.25 2.31 -26.00
N VAL A 875 -2.66 3.50 -26.18
CA VAL A 875 -2.88 4.28 -27.39
C VAL A 875 -2.07 3.70 -28.56
N VAL A 876 -2.77 3.31 -29.63
CA VAL A 876 -2.18 2.81 -30.90
C VAL A 876 -2.83 3.57 -32.06
N ARG A 877 -2.07 3.81 -33.15
CA ARG A 877 -2.45 4.72 -34.23
C ARG A 877 -3.49 4.24 -35.22
#